data_AF-A0A564UH03-F1
#
_entry.id   AF-A0A564UH03-F1
#
_cell.length_a   1.000
_cell.length_b   1.000
_cell.length_c   1.000
_cell.angle_alpha   90.00
_cell.angle_beta   90.00
_cell.angle_gamma   90.00
#
_symmetry.space_group_name_H-M   'P 1'
#
loop_
_entity.id
_entity.type
_entity.pdbx_description
1 polymer ?
#
loop_
_entity_poly.entity_id
_entity_poly.type
_entity_poly.pdbx_seq_one_letter_code
_entity_poly.pdbx_strand_id
1 'polypeptide(L)'
;MNEYFPHLFEPIKIGKTMVKNRIFMPPISTNMADKGYVTDALVEHYSARAKGGVGLIVTEVTTVEPVYTYLPGDMSIYDDSYIPGWKKLVDAVHQYDTKILAQLFHPAYMAFPIPGTPQLIAPSNVGPYYAKSAPRAVTVEELHVLVQQFGEAARRFQIAGGDGVEIQCAHAHGLLGGFLTPLYNKRTDEYGGDINGRLRLTLEVIAKIRELCGDDFIIDVRISGDEYSEGGLTLNDMIYVSKQLEKTGVDFIHVSGGNTIKRGSSMPAPGTSPAPHAHASEEIRKHVNIPVSTVARINEPWVAEELIANGKTDICMIGRPNLCDSEFVNKAAEGKTDDIRPCIGCGRCLTGIMFGNPISCTVNPSVESDEIKEADEKKKVLVIGAGPAGMEAAYVAKKRGHEVILCEKSGEFGGLLRLAAVPIAKQELCKVIKFMARRLRNEGIEVRMNCEVTPEMLAGEFKDYEVVCSTGAVPKEIPPFKVFKQTMTADDVLAGRKYPGRKIIILGGGSVGCETADYLAPLIDDMFPANRDITVIEMTPSLMPGEGGAAKSQLTMRLKRKGVKIELNSQVTKVDETTITYEKDGQEYHITDADTLIFAVGYAPNKVENTEERVHFIGDCDKVGTLKDAIAAGHKLAEEL
;
A
#
# COMPACT_ATOMS: atom_id res chain seq x y z
N MET A 1 9.23 28.80 13.24
CA MET A 1 9.96 27.73 12.53
C MET A 1 9.81 26.46 13.38
N ASN A 2 9.45 25.32 12.79
CA ASN A 2 9.32 24.08 13.55
C ASN A 2 10.70 23.64 14.06
N GLU A 3 10.79 23.15 15.30
CA GLU A 3 12.06 22.78 15.93
C GLU A 3 12.61 21.44 15.42
N TYR A 4 11.72 20.51 15.03
CA TYR A 4 12.08 19.15 14.65
C TYR A 4 12.31 18.99 13.14
N PHE A 5 11.49 19.65 12.32
CA PHE A 5 11.51 19.56 10.85
C PHE A 5 11.33 20.96 10.22
N PRO A 6 12.33 21.86 10.35
CA PRO A 6 12.18 23.27 9.98
C PRO A 6 11.86 23.49 8.50
N HIS A 7 12.42 22.68 7.58
CA HIS A 7 12.18 22.85 6.15
C HIS A 7 10.81 22.29 5.75
N LEU A 8 10.44 21.12 6.27
CA LEU A 8 9.20 20.43 5.96
C LEU A 8 7.95 21.25 6.33
N PHE A 9 8.01 22.00 7.44
CA PHE A 9 6.93 22.85 7.92
C PHE A 9 7.02 24.31 7.47
N GLU A 10 7.96 24.64 6.57
CA GLU A 10 7.97 25.96 5.95
C GLU A 10 6.79 26.10 4.97
N PRO A 11 6.02 27.20 5.00
CA PRO A 11 5.00 27.46 4.00
C PRO A 11 5.60 27.55 2.58
N ILE A 12 4.83 27.13 1.58
CA ILE A 12 5.24 27.16 0.17
C ILE A 12 4.17 27.83 -0.70
N LYS A 13 4.60 28.63 -1.66
CA LYS A 13 3.72 29.26 -2.65
C LYS A 13 3.52 28.35 -3.86
N ILE A 14 2.27 28.08 -4.21
CA ILE A 14 1.84 27.33 -5.38
C ILE A 14 0.97 28.25 -6.25
N GLY A 15 1.46 28.63 -7.43
CA GLY A 15 0.85 29.69 -8.21
C GLY A 15 0.77 30.98 -7.39
N LYS A 16 -0.45 31.44 -7.09
CA LYS A 16 -0.71 32.58 -6.19
C LYS A 16 -1.10 32.21 -4.76
N THR A 17 -1.29 30.92 -4.49
CA THR A 17 -1.79 30.40 -3.21
C THR A 17 -0.65 30.06 -2.27
N MET A 18 -0.75 30.46 -1.01
CA MET A 18 0.17 29.99 0.05
C MET A 18 -0.38 28.70 0.66
N VAL A 19 0.46 27.68 0.78
CA VAL A 19 0.16 26.42 1.44
C VAL A 19 0.98 26.33 2.73
N LYS A 20 0.35 25.92 3.83
CA LYS A 20 0.89 26.03 5.20
C LYS A 20 2.16 25.21 5.48
N ASN A 21 2.46 24.17 4.70
CA ASN A 21 3.66 23.33 4.82
C ASN A 21 3.93 22.57 3.51
N ARG A 22 5.05 21.87 3.42
CA ARG A 22 5.51 21.11 2.23
C ARG A 22 5.07 19.63 2.24
N ILE A 23 4.10 19.28 3.08
CA ILE A 23 3.57 17.91 3.19
C ILE A 23 2.22 17.85 2.47
N PHE A 24 2.22 17.28 1.27
CA PHE A 24 1.01 17.13 0.47
C PHE A 24 0.56 15.67 0.47
N MET A 25 -0.74 15.43 0.33
CA MET A 25 -1.28 14.08 0.17
C MET A 25 -1.55 13.80 -1.31
N PRO A 26 -0.89 12.79 -1.91
CA PRO A 26 -1.13 12.40 -3.29
C PRO A 26 -2.46 11.64 -3.42
N PRO A 27 -2.95 11.51 -4.67
CA PRO A 27 -4.14 10.72 -5.00
C PRO A 27 -4.02 9.27 -4.55
N ILE A 28 -5.04 8.78 -3.84
CA ILE A 28 -5.23 7.38 -3.44
C ILE A 28 -6.71 7.04 -3.61
N SER A 29 -7.07 6.21 -4.60
CA SER A 29 -8.44 5.68 -4.71
C SER A 29 -8.90 5.03 -3.41
N THR A 30 -10.17 5.20 -3.08
CA THR A 30 -10.77 4.75 -1.83
C THR A 30 -11.91 3.76 -2.02
N ASN A 31 -12.57 3.76 -3.19
CA ASN A 31 -13.83 3.05 -3.41
C ASN A 31 -14.95 3.45 -2.41
N MET A 32 -14.91 4.67 -1.88
CA MET A 32 -15.91 5.18 -0.93
C MET A 32 -16.97 6.09 -1.57
N ALA A 33 -16.83 6.43 -2.86
CA ALA A 33 -17.87 7.15 -3.59
C ALA A 33 -19.05 6.21 -3.92
N ASP A 34 -20.26 6.76 -4.01
CA ASP A 34 -21.43 6.05 -4.53
C ASP A 34 -21.80 6.63 -5.89
N LYS A 35 -21.61 5.86 -6.98
CA LYS A 35 -21.89 6.29 -8.37
C LYS A 35 -21.20 7.62 -8.74
N GLY A 36 -19.99 7.83 -8.22
CA GLY A 36 -19.22 9.06 -8.41
C GLY A 36 -19.56 10.19 -7.43
N TYR A 37 -20.63 10.09 -6.65
CA TYR A 37 -21.02 11.10 -5.68
C TYR A 37 -20.19 11.01 -4.41
N VAL A 38 -19.83 12.18 -3.88
CA VAL A 38 -19.17 12.32 -2.58
C VAL A 38 -20.10 11.80 -1.48
N THR A 39 -19.58 10.91 -0.63
CA THR A 39 -20.28 10.35 0.54
C THR A 39 -19.76 10.97 1.83
N ASP A 40 -20.48 10.77 2.93
CA ASP A 40 -20.04 11.23 4.25
C ASP A 40 -18.74 10.55 4.70
N ALA A 41 -18.53 9.29 4.29
CA ALA A 41 -17.28 8.57 4.54
C ALA A 41 -16.08 9.23 3.82
N LEU A 42 -16.27 9.71 2.58
CA LEU A 42 -15.24 10.49 1.88
C LEU A 42 -14.95 11.82 2.57
N VAL A 43 -15.99 12.51 3.03
CA VAL A 43 -15.84 13.77 3.77
C VAL A 43 -15.04 13.55 5.05
N GLU A 44 -15.39 12.53 5.84
CA GLU A 44 -14.63 12.15 7.04
C GLU A 44 -13.19 11.77 6.70
N HIS A 45 -13.00 10.93 5.67
CA HIS A 45 -11.69 10.48 5.23
C HIS A 45 -10.72 11.64 4.97
N TYR A 46 -11.10 12.59 4.11
CA TYR A 46 -10.23 13.70 3.74
C TYR A 46 -10.15 14.78 4.85
N SER A 47 -11.26 15.07 5.54
CA SER A 47 -11.25 16.07 6.61
C SER A 47 -10.41 15.63 7.82
N ALA A 48 -10.34 14.33 8.13
CA ALA A 48 -9.44 13.80 9.16
C ALA A 48 -7.96 14.06 8.84
N ARG A 49 -7.54 13.98 7.56
CA ARG A 49 -6.14 14.28 7.16
C ARG A 49 -5.87 15.78 7.11
N ALA A 50 -6.87 16.58 6.75
CA ALA A 50 -6.78 18.03 6.82
C ALA A 50 -6.60 18.51 8.28
N LYS A 51 -7.43 17.99 9.19
CA LYS A 51 -7.33 18.18 10.66
C LYS A 51 -5.97 17.74 11.18
N GLY A 52 -5.48 16.60 10.67
CA GLY A 52 -4.19 16.03 11.02
C GLY A 52 -2.97 16.80 10.53
N GLY A 53 -3.15 17.91 9.79
CA GLY A 53 -2.12 18.90 9.50
C GLY A 53 -1.64 18.97 8.05
N VAL A 54 -2.16 18.14 7.14
CA VAL A 54 -1.74 18.13 5.72
C VAL A 54 -1.90 19.50 5.07
N GLY A 55 -0.90 19.97 4.31
CA GLY A 55 -0.91 21.28 3.66
C GLY A 55 -1.87 21.35 2.46
N LEU A 56 -1.75 20.39 1.55
CA LEU A 56 -2.61 20.26 0.37
C LEU A 56 -2.95 18.79 0.13
N ILE A 57 -4.21 18.52 -0.19
CA ILE A 57 -4.72 17.20 -0.53
C ILE A 57 -5.05 17.17 -2.02
N VAL A 58 -4.56 16.15 -2.73
CA VAL A 58 -5.11 15.78 -4.03
C VAL A 58 -6.01 14.58 -3.82
N THR A 59 -7.28 14.68 -4.21
CA THR A 59 -8.22 13.57 -4.06
C THR A 59 -7.84 12.38 -4.94
N GLU A 60 -8.54 11.27 -4.75
CA GLU A 60 -8.54 10.17 -5.70
C GLU A 60 -8.99 10.59 -7.11
N VAL A 61 -8.83 9.64 -8.02
CA VAL A 61 -9.29 9.71 -9.40
C VAL A 61 -10.72 10.25 -9.45
N THR A 62 -10.87 11.34 -10.18
CA THR A 62 -12.14 12.00 -10.48
C THR A 62 -12.40 11.92 -11.97
N THR A 63 -13.40 11.13 -12.34
CA THR A 63 -13.74 10.89 -13.76
C THR A 63 -14.41 12.13 -14.36
N VAL A 64 -13.97 12.51 -15.56
CA VAL A 64 -14.44 13.73 -16.26
C VAL A 64 -15.56 13.48 -17.27
N GLU A 65 -15.96 12.22 -17.47
CA GLU A 65 -16.92 11.83 -18.50
C GLU A 65 -17.83 10.65 -18.07
N PRO A 66 -18.98 10.45 -18.73
CA PRO A 66 -20.03 9.53 -18.24
C PRO A 66 -20.03 8.10 -18.82
N VAL A 67 -19.24 7.83 -19.86
CA VAL A 67 -19.25 6.58 -20.66
C VAL A 67 -18.37 5.49 -20.05
N TYR A 68 -17.16 5.84 -19.63
CA TYR A 68 -16.14 4.92 -19.15
C TYR A 68 -15.91 5.13 -17.66
N THR A 69 -16.26 4.11 -16.87
CA THR A 69 -16.00 4.09 -15.42
C THR A 69 -14.60 3.53 -15.15
N TYR A 70 -13.76 4.23 -14.35
CA TYR A 70 -12.45 3.68 -13.95
C TYR A 70 -12.59 2.57 -12.91
N LEU A 71 -13.11 2.88 -11.71
CA LEU A 71 -13.56 1.92 -10.71
C LEU A 71 -14.99 2.26 -10.28
N PRO A 72 -15.81 1.27 -9.89
CA PRO A 72 -17.20 1.54 -9.49
C PRO A 72 -17.37 2.52 -8.32
N GLY A 73 -16.36 2.63 -7.44
CA GLY A 73 -16.39 3.50 -6.25
C GLY A 73 -15.48 4.73 -6.33
N ASP A 74 -14.97 5.09 -7.51
CA ASP A 74 -14.23 6.35 -7.70
C ASP A 74 -15.18 7.56 -7.78
N MET A 75 -14.62 8.74 -7.59
CA MET A 75 -15.32 10.02 -7.68
C MET A 75 -15.58 10.44 -9.13
N SER A 76 -16.57 11.31 -9.34
CA SER A 76 -16.90 11.89 -10.65
C SER A 76 -17.25 13.36 -10.54
N ILE A 77 -17.09 14.10 -11.64
CA ILE A 77 -17.53 15.49 -11.77
C ILE A 77 -17.89 15.87 -13.22
N TYR A 78 -18.40 14.92 -14.00
CA TYR A 78 -18.73 15.16 -15.41
C TYR A 78 -20.00 16.00 -15.63
N ASP A 79 -20.84 16.20 -14.61
CA ASP A 79 -22.05 17.04 -14.68
C ASP A 79 -22.34 17.80 -13.37
N ASP A 80 -23.28 18.74 -13.42
CA ASP A 80 -23.55 19.70 -12.34
C ASP A 80 -24.14 19.07 -11.07
N SER A 81 -24.73 17.87 -11.16
CA SER A 81 -25.30 17.16 -10.01
C SER A 81 -24.25 16.77 -8.96
N TYR A 82 -22.98 16.69 -9.34
CA TYR A 82 -21.88 16.36 -8.43
C TYR A 82 -21.43 17.55 -7.56
N ILE A 83 -21.72 18.79 -7.97
CA ILE A 83 -21.22 20.02 -7.33
C ILE A 83 -21.56 20.09 -5.82
N PRO A 84 -22.79 19.80 -5.35
CA PRO A 84 -23.12 19.90 -3.93
C PRO A 84 -22.29 18.98 -3.03
N GLY A 85 -22.03 17.74 -3.49
CA GLY A 85 -21.20 16.79 -2.76
C GLY A 85 -19.74 17.25 -2.68
N TRP A 86 -19.20 17.72 -3.80
CA TRP A 86 -17.86 18.32 -3.84
C TRP A 86 -17.74 19.53 -2.93
N LYS A 87 -18.74 20.41 -2.91
CA LYS A 87 -18.76 21.58 -2.02
C LYS A 87 -18.69 21.17 -0.56
N LYS A 88 -19.47 20.16 -0.16
CA LYS A 88 -19.45 19.62 1.20
C LYS A 88 -18.04 19.15 1.60
N LEU A 89 -17.36 18.44 0.71
CA LEU A 89 -16.00 17.96 0.94
C LEU A 89 -14.99 19.11 1.03
N VAL A 90 -15.05 20.05 0.10
CA VAL A 90 -14.14 21.22 0.09
C VAL A 90 -14.31 22.04 1.38
N ASP A 91 -15.54 22.38 1.76
CA ASP A 91 -15.83 23.14 2.97
C ASP A 91 -15.29 22.42 4.23
N ALA A 92 -15.42 21.09 4.28
CA ALA A 92 -14.91 20.27 5.39
C ALA A 92 -13.37 20.15 5.45
N VAL A 93 -12.66 20.39 4.35
CA VAL A 93 -11.18 20.42 4.33
C VAL A 93 -10.67 21.83 4.63
N HIS A 94 -11.32 22.86 4.09
CA HIS A 94 -10.93 24.26 4.24
C HIS A 94 -11.00 24.78 5.68
N GLN A 95 -11.84 24.20 6.54
CA GLN A 95 -11.90 24.54 7.97
C GLN A 95 -10.55 24.36 8.70
N TYR A 96 -9.62 23.60 8.14
CA TYR A 96 -8.29 23.33 8.73
C TYR A 96 -7.14 24.05 8.00
N ASP A 97 -7.43 25.06 7.17
CA ASP A 97 -6.43 25.76 6.32
C ASP A 97 -5.61 24.78 5.44
N THR A 98 -6.28 23.73 4.96
CA THR A 98 -5.73 22.77 4.00
C THR A 98 -6.30 23.07 2.62
N LYS A 99 -5.46 23.03 1.59
CA LYS A 99 -5.91 23.18 0.19
C LYS A 99 -6.32 21.83 -0.39
N ILE A 100 -7.18 21.84 -1.40
CA ILE A 100 -7.68 20.62 -2.05
C ILE A 100 -7.74 20.75 -3.57
N LEU A 101 -7.21 19.73 -4.26
CA LEU A 101 -7.28 19.57 -5.71
C LEU A 101 -8.03 18.29 -6.07
N ALA A 102 -8.82 18.31 -7.14
CA ALA A 102 -9.39 17.09 -7.72
C ALA A 102 -8.42 16.50 -8.75
N GLN A 103 -8.13 15.19 -8.67
CA GLN A 103 -7.33 14.51 -9.70
C GLN A 103 -8.20 14.17 -10.91
N LEU A 104 -8.16 15.00 -11.95
CA LEU A 104 -8.94 14.77 -13.17
C LEU A 104 -8.37 13.62 -14.00
N PHE A 105 -9.25 12.73 -14.43
CA PHE A 105 -8.86 11.50 -15.11
C PHE A 105 -9.90 11.05 -16.14
N HIS A 106 -9.39 10.44 -17.20
CA HIS A 106 -10.19 9.67 -18.15
C HIS A 106 -9.60 8.25 -18.24
N PRO A 107 -10.37 7.19 -17.97
CA PRO A 107 -9.84 5.82 -17.88
C PRO A 107 -9.41 5.24 -19.22
N ALA A 108 -10.09 5.55 -20.33
CA ALA A 108 -9.75 5.00 -21.63
C ALA A 108 -9.63 3.45 -21.56
N TYR A 109 -8.48 2.89 -21.93
CA TYR A 109 -8.22 1.44 -21.89
C TYR A 109 -8.07 0.84 -20.48
N MET A 110 -8.14 1.68 -19.44
CA MET A 110 -8.16 1.28 -18.03
C MET A 110 -9.57 1.10 -17.46
N ALA A 111 -10.62 1.42 -18.23
CA ALA A 111 -11.98 1.40 -17.70
C ALA A 111 -12.39 0.00 -17.24
N PHE A 112 -13.11 -0.06 -16.13
CA PHE A 112 -13.63 -1.31 -15.59
C PHE A 112 -14.69 -1.87 -16.54
N PRO A 113 -14.63 -3.16 -16.93
CA PRO A 113 -15.58 -3.74 -17.86
C PRO A 113 -16.90 -4.08 -17.14
N ILE A 114 -17.77 -3.08 -16.94
CA ILE A 114 -19.13 -3.25 -16.43
C ILE A 114 -20.13 -3.53 -17.58
N PRO A 115 -21.29 -4.16 -17.32
CA PRO A 115 -22.31 -4.36 -18.35
C PRO A 115 -22.67 -3.05 -19.05
N GLY A 116 -22.63 -3.05 -20.39
CA GLY A 116 -22.89 -1.84 -21.20
C GLY A 116 -21.67 -0.99 -21.54
N THR A 117 -20.48 -1.30 -21.00
CA THR A 117 -19.24 -0.59 -21.38
C THR A 117 -18.97 -0.80 -22.88
N PRO A 118 -18.83 0.28 -23.68
CA PRO A 118 -18.51 0.14 -25.09
C PRO A 118 -17.07 -0.35 -25.30
N GLN A 119 -16.68 -0.59 -26.55
CA GLN A 119 -15.28 -0.92 -26.85
C GLN A 119 -14.37 0.19 -26.32
N LEU A 120 -13.41 -0.19 -25.49
CA LEU A 120 -12.48 0.74 -24.86
C LEU A 120 -11.70 1.54 -25.91
N ILE A 121 -11.38 2.78 -25.57
CA ILE A 121 -10.55 3.66 -26.39
C ILE A 121 -9.11 3.72 -25.90
N ALA A 122 -8.20 4.04 -26.80
CA ALA A 122 -6.79 4.24 -26.54
C ALA A 122 -6.18 5.18 -27.59
N PRO A 123 -4.95 5.69 -27.41
CA PRO A 123 -4.26 6.45 -28.46
C PRO A 123 -4.09 5.64 -29.75
N SER A 124 -3.92 4.33 -29.64
CA SER A 124 -3.74 3.37 -30.73
C SER A 124 -4.33 2.02 -30.34
N ASN A 125 -4.39 1.06 -31.27
CA ASN A 125 -4.95 -0.28 -31.02
C ASN A 125 -4.01 -1.18 -30.17
N VAL A 126 -3.44 -0.61 -29.11
CA VAL A 126 -2.54 -1.26 -28.15
C VAL A 126 -3.15 -1.03 -26.77
N GLY A 127 -3.40 -2.11 -26.04
CA GLY A 127 -4.00 -2.07 -24.71
C GLY A 127 -3.15 -2.78 -23.67
N PRO A 128 -3.51 -2.67 -22.39
CA PRO A 128 -2.84 -3.40 -21.33
C PRO A 128 -3.15 -4.90 -21.45
N TYR A 129 -2.24 -5.73 -20.96
CA TYR A 129 -2.30 -7.20 -21.13
C TYR A 129 -3.55 -7.87 -20.53
N TYR A 130 -4.27 -7.20 -19.63
CA TYR A 130 -5.51 -7.70 -19.01
C TYR A 130 -6.79 -7.25 -19.73
N ALA A 131 -6.69 -6.41 -20.78
CA ALA A 131 -7.86 -6.03 -21.57
C ALA A 131 -8.45 -7.26 -22.28
N LYS A 132 -9.77 -7.43 -22.22
CA LYS A 132 -10.48 -8.58 -22.83
C LYS A 132 -10.50 -8.54 -24.37
N SER A 133 -10.36 -7.35 -24.94
CA SER A 133 -10.28 -7.10 -26.37
C SER A 133 -9.36 -5.92 -26.64
N ALA A 134 -8.85 -5.82 -27.86
CA ALA A 134 -8.04 -4.67 -28.25
C ALA A 134 -8.89 -3.39 -28.22
N PRO A 135 -8.41 -2.30 -27.59
CA PRO A 135 -9.08 -1.02 -27.64
C PRO A 135 -9.04 -0.46 -29.07
N ARG A 136 -9.97 0.44 -29.39
CA ARG A 136 -9.94 1.20 -30.63
C ARG A 136 -9.14 2.49 -30.46
N ALA A 137 -8.48 2.95 -31.51
CA ALA A 137 -7.93 4.29 -31.55
C ALA A 137 -9.06 5.34 -31.41
N VAL A 138 -8.87 6.29 -30.49
CA VAL A 138 -9.75 7.46 -30.34
C VAL A 138 -9.58 8.40 -31.54
N THR A 139 -10.66 8.98 -32.05
CA THR A 139 -10.60 9.92 -33.18
C THR A 139 -10.23 11.33 -32.72
N VAL A 140 -9.77 12.19 -33.64
CA VAL A 140 -9.41 13.58 -33.30
C VAL A 140 -10.64 14.38 -32.82
N GLU A 141 -11.81 14.13 -33.41
CA GLU A 141 -13.06 14.76 -33.00
C GLU A 141 -13.44 14.36 -31.57
N GLU A 142 -13.26 13.10 -31.21
CA GLU A 142 -13.46 12.63 -29.83
C GLU A 142 -12.46 13.30 -28.88
N LEU A 143 -11.19 13.46 -29.27
CA LEU A 143 -10.20 14.16 -28.45
C LEU A 143 -10.62 15.59 -28.11
N HIS A 144 -11.19 16.33 -29.06
CA HIS A 144 -11.70 17.68 -28.80
C HIS A 144 -12.87 17.69 -27.80
N VAL A 145 -13.75 16.69 -27.84
CA VAL A 145 -14.81 16.51 -26.82
C VAL A 145 -14.20 16.24 -25.46
N LEU A 146 -13.19 15.36 -25.37
CA LEU A 146 -12.52 15.05 -24.12
C LEU A 146 -11.83 16.28 -23.52
N VAL A 147 -11.15 17.10 -24.35
CA VAL A 147 -10.54 18.37 -23.90
C VAL A 147 -11.58 19.29 -23.26
N GLN A 148 -12.75 19.42 -23.87
CA GLN A 148 -13.85 20.23 -23.32
C GLN A 148 -14.34 19.64 -21.98
N GLN A 149 -14.49 18.32 -21.88
CA GLN A 149 -14.92 17.65 -20.64
C GLN A 149 -13.94 17.87 -19.48
N PHE A 150 -12.63 17.81 -19.72
CA PHE A 150 -11.63 18.15 -18.70
C PHE A 150 -11.78 19.60 -18.21
N GLY A 151 -11.98 20.55 -19.13
CA GLY A 151 -12.19 21.95 -18.79
C GLY A 151 -13.45 22.18 -17.95
N GLU A 152 -14.57 21.59 -18.35
CA GLU A 152 -15.83 21.72 -17.63
C GLU A 152 -15.78 21.04 -16.26
N ALA A 153 -15.13 19.87 -16.15
CA ALA A 153 -14.90 19.19 -14.88
C ALA A 153 -14.10 20.08 -13.90
N ALA A 154 -13.02 20.70 -14.37
CA ALA A 154 -12.26 21.68 -13.57
C ALA A 154 -13.12 22.86 -13.14
N ARG A 155 -13.93 23.41 -14.05
CA ARG A 155 -14.83 24.52 -13.76
C ARG A 155 -15.90 24.16 -12.72
N ARG A 156 -16.46 22.95 -12.77
CA ARG A 156 -17.41 22.45 -11.75
C ARG A 156 -16.74 22.32 -10.39
N PHE A 157 -15.50 21.84 -10.34
CA PHE A 157 -14.74 21.76 -9.08
C PHE A 157 -14.46 23.16 -8.52
N GLN A 158 -14.11 24.13 -9.38
CA GLN A 158 -13.96 25.53 -8.99
C GLN A 158 -15.27 26.13 -8.44
N ILE A 159 -16.42 25.85 -9.07
CA ILE A 159 -17.74 26.28 -8.58
C ILE A 159 -18.04 25.67 -7.20
N ALA A 160 -17.61 24.43 -6.96
CA ALA A 160 -17.72 23.79 -5.64
C ALA A 160 -16.79 24.41 -4.58
N GLY A 161 -15.89 25.32 -4.97
CA GLY A 161 -14.95 26.03 -4.09
C GLY A 161 -13.54 25.44 -4.07
N GLY A 162 -13.24 24.44 -4.90
CA GLY A 162 -11.94 23.79 -4.94
C GLY A 162 -10.80 24.74 -5.33
N ASP A 163 -9.58 24.46 -4.87
CA ASP A 163 -8.42 25.34 -5.08
C ASP A 163 -7.74 25.15 -6.45
N GLY A 164 -7.98 24.01 -7.11
CA GLY A 164 -7.35 23.65 -8.38
C GLY A 164 -7.55 22.19 -8.76
N VAL A 165 -6.79 21.71 -9.75
CA VAL A 165 -6.86 20.32 -10.21
C VAL A 165 -5.47 19.72 -10.43
N GLU A 166 -5.35 18.41 -10.26
CA GLU A 166 -4.21 17.63 -10.74
C GLU A 166 -4.62 16.90 -12.02
N ILE A 167 -3.77 16.98 -13.05
CA ILE A 167 -3.94 16.27 -14.32
C ILE A 167 -3.06 15.01 -14.29
N GLN A 168 -3.68 13.83 -14.38
CA GLN A 168 -2.98 12.55 -14.34
C GLN A 168 -2.37 12.21 -15.71
N CYS A 169 -1.07 12.45 -15.88
CA CYS A 169 -0.28 12.14 -17.07
C CYS A 169 0.81 11.07 -16.84
N ALA A 170 0.81 10.43 -15.66
CA ALA A 170 1.83 9.45 -15.29
C ALA A 170 1.46 8.01 -15.66
N HIS A 171 2.45 7.13 -15.51
CA HIS A 171 2.34 5.68 -15.41
C HIS A 171 1.89 4.91 -16.65
N ALA A 172 1.93 5.53 -17.84
CA ALA A 172 1.29 4.97 -19.04
C ALA A 172 -0.16 4.55 -18.74
N HIS A 173 -0.87 5.37 -17.95
CA HIS A 173 -2.15 5.04 -17.34
C HIS A 173 -3.23 6.03 -17.75
N GLY A 174 -4.40 5.50 -18.11
CA GLY A 174 -5.53 6.28 -18.59
C GLY A 174 -5.27 6.94 -19.95
N LEU A 175 -6.06 7.97 -20.26
CA LEU A 175 -5.97 8.68 -21.53
C LEU A 175 -4.62 9.40 -21.69
N LEU A 176 -4.33 10.39 -20.83
CA LEU A 176 -3.20 11.30 -21.02
C LEU A 176 -1.85 10.61 -20.82
N GLY A 177 -1.73 9.74 -19.82
CA GLY A 177 -0.52 8.91 -19.66
C GLY A 177 -0.31 7.96 -20.84
N GLY A 178 -1.38 7.40 -21.41
CA GLY A 178 -1.32 6.57 -22.61
C GLY A 178 -0.91 7.34 -23.86
N PHE A 179 -1.36 8.59 -24.02
CA PHE A 179 -0.95 9.46 -25.13
C PHE A 179 0.51 9.86 -25.04
N LEU A 180 1.00 10.18 -23.83
CA LEU A 180 2.36 10.66 -23.65
C LEU A 180 3.40 9.55 -23.89
N THR A 181 3.12 8.32 -23.46
CA THR A 181 4.07 7.21 -23.59
C THR A 181 4.18 6.68 -25.02
N PRO A 182 5.39 6.49 -25.55
CA PRO A 182 5.60 5.83 -26.84
C PRO A 182 5.21 4.35 -26.78
N LEU A 183 5.03 3.73 -25.61
CA LEU A 183 4.63 2.32 -25.49
C LEU A 183 3.22 2.07 -26.02
N TYR A 184 2.29 3.01 -25.78
CA TYR A 184 0.90 2.91 -26.23
C TYR A 184 0.56 3.81 -27.42
N ASN A 185 1.17 4.99 -27.53
CA ASN A 185 0.87 5.91 -28.63
C ASN A 185 1.71 5.62 -29.87
N LYS A 186 1.05 5.04 -30.88
CA LYS A 186 1.61 4.69 -32.20
C LYS A 186 0.99 5.54 -33.32
N ARG A 187 0.36 6.67 -32.99
CA ARG A 187 -0.29 7.52 -33.98
C ARG A 187 0.74 8.19 -34.89
N THR A 188 0.31 8.50 -36.10
CA THR A 188 1.08 9.21 -37.13
C THR A 188 0.44 10.55 -37.51
N ASP A 189 -0.59 10.97 -36.79
CA ASP A 189 -1.22 12.29 -36.90
C ASP A 189 -0.60 13.27 -35.90
N GLU A 190 -1.21 14.45 -35.71
CA GLU A 190 -0.70 15.52 -34.85
C GLU A 190 -0.67 15.19 -33.35
N TYR A 191 -1.26 14.08 -32.91
CA TYR A 191 -1.27 13.60 -31.53
C TYR A 191 -0.30 12.44 -31.27
N GLY A 192 0.59 12.13 -32.22
CA GLY A 192 1.62 11.10 -32.05
C GLY A 192 2.90 11.39 -32.84
N GLY A 193 3.64 10.33 -33.15
CA GLY A 193 4.97 10.44 -33.74
C GLY A 193 6.01 10.88 -32.71
N ASP A 194 6.36 12.17 -32.69
CA ASP A 194 7.38 12.70 -31.79
C ASP A 194 6.83 13.03 -30.39
N ILE A 195 7.70 13.50 -29.49
CA ILE A 195 7.30 13.87 -28.14
C ILE A 195 6.32 15.05 -28.10
N ASN A 196 6.36 15.95 -29.10
CA ASN A 196 5.46 17.10 -29.18
C ASN A 196 4.04 16.67 -29.53
N GLY A 197 3.90 15.80 -30.53
CA GLY A 197 2.60 15.23 -30.89
C GLY A 197 2.00 14.45 -29.72
N ARG A 198 2.79 13.61 -29.05
CA ARG A 198 2.34 12.86 -27.87
C ARG A 198 1.93 13.75 -26.69
N LEU A 199 2.59 14.90 -26.50
CA LEU A 199 2.29 15.85 -25.42
C LEU A 199 1.11 16.79 -25.76
N ARG A 200 0.80 16.99 -27.03
CA ARG A 200 -0.21 17.96 -27.52
C ARG A 200 -1.53 17.92 -26.76
N LEU A 201 -2.12 16.73 -26.61
CA LEU A 201 -3.42 16.56 -25.94
C LEU A 201 -3.39 17.08 -24.49
N THR A 202 -2.27 16.84 -23.78
CA THR A 202 -2.10 17.33 -22.40
C THR A 202 -2.05 18.86 -22.37
N LEU A 203 -1.34 19.49 -23.30
CA LEU A 203 -1.24 20.95 -23.38
C LEU A 203 -2.57 21.61 -23.73
N GLU A 204 -3.37 20.99 -24.60
CA GLU A 204 -4.71 21.46 -24.94
C GLU A 204 -5.67 21.37 -23.75
N VAL A 205 -5.59 20.30 -22.95
CA VAL A 205 -6.32 20.18 -21.69
C VAL A 205 -5.94 21.29 -20.71
N ILE A 206 -4.65 21.53 -20.49
CA ILE A 206 -4.17 22.60 -19.59
C ILE A 206 -4.67 23.96 -20.07
N ALA A 207 -4.55 24.25 -21.36
CA ALA A 207 -5.00 25.51 -21.95
C ALA A 207 -6.51 25.70 -21.76
N LYS A 208 -7.32 24.64 -21.96
CA LYS A 208 -8.78 24.70 -21.77
C LYS A 208 -9.16 24.91 -20.29
N ILE A 209 -8.47 24.27 -19.35
CA ILE A 209 -8.70 24.50 -17.92
C ILE A 209 -8.37 25.94 -17.55
N ARG A 210 -7.24 26.47 -18.03
CA ARG A 210 -6.83 27.84 -17.77
C ARG A 210 -7.81 28.86 -18.37
N GLU A 211 -8.31 28.62 -19.59
CA GLU A 211 -9.36 29.42 -20.23
C GLU A 211 -10.62 29.53 -19.38
N LEU A 212 -11.09 28.42 -18.79
CA LEU A 212 -12.35 28.38 -18.05
C LEU A 212 -12.23 28.79 -16.58
N CYS A 213 -11.07 28.57 -15.96
CA CYS A 213 -10.88 28.75 -14.51
C CYS A 213 -10.02 29.96 -14.13
N GLY A 214 -9.28 30.55 -15.08
CA GLY A 214 -8.41 31.71 -14.84
C GLY A 214 -7.09 31.38 -14.12
N ASP A 215 -6.24 32.38 -13.91
CA ASP A 215 -4.85 32.23 -13.43
C ASP A 215 -4.70 31.89 -11.94
N ASP A 216 -5.75 32.08 -11.14
CA ASP A 216 -5.71 31.87 -9.69
C ASP A 216 -5.98 30.41 -9.30
N PHE A 217 -6.55 29.63 -10.23
CA PHE A 217 -6.88 28.22 -10.02
C PHE A 217 -5.65 27.33 -10.23
N ILE A 218 -5.27 26.53 -9.24
CA ILE A 218 -4.03 25.75 -9.29
C ILE A 218 -4.13 24.66 -10.36
N ILE A 219 -3.09 24.49 -11.18
CA ILE A 219 -2.92 23.34 -12.06
C ILE A 219 -1.65 22.58 -11.67
N ASP A 220 -1.83 21.35 -11.20
CA ASP A 220 -0.78 20.34 -11.07
C ASP A 220 -0.81 19.38 -12.25
N VAL A 221 0.34 18.86 -12.65
CA VAL A 221 0.44 17.75 -13.61
C VAL A 221 1.30 16.65 -13.02
N ARG A 222 0.67 15.49 -12.81
CA ARG A 222 1.37 14.30 -12.33
C ARG A 222 2.00 13.54 -13.48
N ILE A 223 3.31 13.35 -13.42
CA ILE A 223 4.10 12.69 -14.46
C ILE A 223 4.92 11.52 -13.90
N SER A 224 5.29 10.56 -14.76
CA SER A 224 6.38 9.64 -14.44
C SER A 224 7.68 10.31 -14.85
N GLY A 225 8.56 10.64 -13.89
CA GLY A 225 9.87 11.24 -14.19
C GLY A 225 10.78 10.32 -15.00
N ASP A 226 10.60 9.00 -14.89
CA ASP A 226 11.17 7.97 -15.76
C ASP A 226 10.25 6.75 -15.72
N GLU A 227 10.02 6.07 -16.85
CA GLU A 227 9.14 4.91 -16.92
C GLU A 227 9.80 3.58 -16.53
N TYR A 228 11.14 3.53 -16.42
CA TYR A 228 11.95 2.36 -16.09
C TYR A 228 11.65 1.11 -16.93
N SER A 229 11.15 1.33 -18.14
CA SER A 229 10.80 0.30 -19.13
C SER A 229 11.55 0.56 -20.42
N GLU A 230 11.98 -0.52 -21.06
CA GLU A 230 12.59 -0.46 -22.39
C GLU A 230 11.60 0.14 -23.39
N GLY A 231 12.06 1.11 -24.17
CA GLY A 231 11.24 1.83 -25.15
C GLY A 231 10.22 2.82 -24.53
N GLY A 232 10.22 3.02 -23.21
CA GLY A 232 9.40 4.02 -22.52
C GLY A 232 10.04 5.41 -22.47
N LEU A 233 9.36 6.34 -21.79
CA LEU A 233 9.86 7.69 -21.53
C LEU A 233 11.03 7.68 -20.55
N THR A 234 12.10 8.38 -20.90
CA THR A 234 13.30 8.53 -20.08
C THR A 234 13.26 9.83 -19.27
N LEU A 235 14.12 9.94 -18.26
CA LEU A 235 14.32 11.20 -17.55
C LEU A 235 14.60 12.42 -18.45
N ASN A 236 15.35 12.25 -19.54
CA ASN A 236 15.63 13.34 -20.47
C ASN A 236 14.37 13.80 -21.23
N ASP A 237 13.52 12.86 -21.64
CA ASP A 237 12.23 13.17 -22.25
C ASP A 237 11.36 13.97 -21.27
N MET A 238 11.38 13.56 -20.00
CA MET A 238 10.53 14.17 -18.97
C MET A 238 11.04 15.54 -18.49
N ILE A 239 12.34 15.82 -18.57
CA ILE A 239 12.88 17.18 -18.44
C ILE A 239 12.34 18.08 -19.56
N TYR A 240 12.29 17.58 -20.80
CA TYR A 240 11.71 18.34 -21.92
C TYR A 240 10.22 18.61 -21.69
N VAL A 241 9.45 17.58 -21.34
CA VAL A 241 8.01 17.69 -21.02
C VAL A 241 7.78 18.72 -19.92
N SER A 242 8.53 18.63 -18.82
CA SER A 242 8.40 19.53 -17.66
C SER A 242 8.56 21.01 -18.04
N LYS A 243 9.50 21.34 -18.93
CA LYS A 243 9.68 22.70 -19.46
C LYS A 243 8.49 23.17 -20.30
N GLN A 244 7.82 22.28 -21.04
CA GLN A 244 6.64 22.66 -21.81
C GLN A 244 5.42 22.84 -20.90
N LEU A 245 5.29 22.00 -19.87
CA LEU A 245 4.25 22.14 -18.84
C LEU A 245 4.37 23.50 -18.13
N GLU A 246 5.56 23.87 -17.67
CA GLU A 246 5.82 25.18 -17.05
C GLU A 246 5.40 26.35 -17.96
N LYS A 247 5.78 26.31 -19.24
CA LYS A 247 5.41 27.36 -20.22
C LYS A 247 3.90 27.50 -20.44
N THR A 248 3.14 26.46 -20.17
CA THR A 248 1.67 26.43 -20.38
C THR A 248 0.93 26.89 -19.12
N GLY A 249 1.64 27.31 -18.07
CA GLY A 249 1.06 27.84 -16.85
C GLY A 249 0.68 26.77 -15.82
N VAL A 250 1.39 25.64 -15.80
CA VAL A 250 1.32 24.67 -14.69
C VAL A 250 1.97 25.29 -13.45
N ASP A 251 1.33 25.15 -12.29
CA ASP A 251 1.71 25.81 -11.04
C ASP A 251 2.73 25.00 -10.22
N PHE A 252 2.69 23.66 -10.32
CA PHE A 252 3.74 22.77 -9.83
C PHE A 252 3.69 21.42 -10.55
N ILE A 253 4.77 20.63 -10.46
CA ILE A 253 4.86 19.31 -11.11
C ILE A 253 4.95 18.22 -10.05
N HIS A 254 4.01 17.28 -10.08
CA HIS A 254 4.05 16.07 -9.27
C HIS A 254 4.82 14.93 -9.95
N VAL A 255 6.07 14.71 -9.50
CA VAL A 255 6.94 13.67 -10.07
C VAL A 255 6.77 12.34 -9.34
N SER A 256 6.24 11.37 -10.08
CA SER A 256 6.20 9.95 -9.75
C SER A 256 7.21 9.18 -10.60
N GLY A 257 7.15 7.85 -10.65
CA GLY A 257 8.00 7.06 -11.53
C GLY A 257 7.36 5.75 -11.99
N GLY A 258 8.01 5.08 -12.94
CA GLY A 258 7.56 3.81 -13.48
C GLY A 258 6.25 3.88 -14.28
N ASN A 259 5.74 2.72 -14.66
CA ASN A 259 4.45 2.56 -15.34
C ASN A 259 3.66 1.36 -14.82
N THR A 260 2.44 1.19 -15.32
CA THR A 260 1.55 0.07 -14.96
C THR A 260 1.90 -1.23 -15.71
N ILE A 261 2.64 -1.15 -16.81
CA ILE A 261 3.10 -2.30 -17.61
C ILE A 261 4.12 -3.12 -16.81
N LYS A 262 5.18 -2.47 -16.31
CA LYS A 262 6.19 -3.07 -15.42
C LYS A 262 5.72 -2.95 -13.97
N ARG A 263 4.89 -3.92 -13.54
CA ARG A 263 4.32 -3.96 -12.19
C ARG A 263 5.39 -3.75 -11.10
N GLY A 264 5.10 -2.88 -10.14
CA GLY A 264 5.99 -2.56 -9.03
C GLY A 264 7.00 -1.44 -9.31
N SER A 265 7.13 -0.96 -10.56
CA SER A 265 7.96 0.20 -10.89
C SER A 265 7.34 1.53 -10.42
N SER A 266 6.01 1.64 -10.49
CA SER A 266 5.22 2.81 -10.06
C SER A 266 4.66 2.69 -8.64
N MET A 267 4.62 1.47 -8.11
CA MET A 267 4.11 1.17 -6.78
C MET A 267 5.16 0.39 -6.00
N PRO A 268 6.09 1.10 -5.34
CA PRO A 268 7.16 0.45 -4.61
C PRO A 268 6.63 -0.45 -3.50
N ALA A 269 7.09 -1.70 -3.53
CA ALA A 269 6.69 -2.78 -2.63
C ALA A 269 7.47 -2.71 -1.29
N PRO A 270 7.18 -3.60 -0.33
CA PRO A 270 8.03 -3.80 0.84
C PRO A 270 9.50 -4.04 0.41
N GLY A 271 10.45 -3.46 1.15
CA GLY A 271 11.89 -3.50 0.84
C GLY A 271 12.42 -2.56 -0.23
N THR A 272 11.57 -1.86 -1.00
CA THR A 272 12.10 -0.79 -1.86
C THR A 272 12.60 0.37 -1.00
N SER A 273 13.73 0.97 -1.38
CA SER A 273 14.29 2.14 -0.71
C SER A 273 13.28 3.28 -0.58
N PRO A 274 13.36 4.11 0.48
CA PRO A 274 12.56 5.33 0.59
C PRO A 274 12.77 6.26 -0.61
N ALA A 275 11.69 6.95 -1.03
CA ALA A 275 11.71 7.94 -2.10
C ALA A 275 12.46 7.48 -3.38
N PRO A 276 12.10 6.33 -3.98
CA PRO A 276 12.87 5.74 -5.07
C PRO A 276 12.85 6.60 -6.36
N HIS A 277 11.99 7.62 -6.42
CA HIS A 277 11.88 8.54 -7.55
C HIS A 277 12.54 9.89 -7.29
N ALA A 278 13.15 10.12 -6.11
CA ALA A 278 13.71 11.42 -5.74
C ALA A 278 14.78 11.94 -6.71
N HIS A 279 15.58 11.05 -7.31
CA HIS A 279 16.54 11.43 -8.34
C HIS A 279 15.87 12.06 -9.57
N ALA A 280 14.74 11.51 -10.03
CA ALA A 280 14.03 12.08 -11.17
C ALA A 280 13.47 13.47 -10.84
N SER A 281 12.91 13.64 -9.64
CA SER A 281 12.40 14.91 -9.14
C SER A 281 13.51 15.96 -9.01
N GLU A 282 14.67 15.56 -8.49
CA GLU A 282 15.85 16.41 -8.35
C GLU A 282 16.35 16.92 -9.71
N GLU A 283 16.51 16.04 -10.69
CA GLU A 283 16.99 16.43 -12.02
C GLU A 283 15.99 17.32 -12.76
N ILE A 284 14.68 17.03 -12.66
CA ILE A 284 13.64 17.88 -13.25
C ILE A 284 13.64 19.28 -12.63
N ARG A 285 13.77 19.36 -11.29
CA ARG A 285 13.78 20.63 -10.55
C ARG A 285 14.89 21.58 -10.98
N LYS A 286 16.05 21.07 -11.43
CA LYS A 286 17.15 21.91 -11.96
C LYS A 286 16.79 22.66 -13.25
N HIS A 287 15.66 22.33 -13.86
CA HIS A 287 15.31 22.74 -15.22
C HIS A 287 13.98 23.47 -15.35
N VAL A 288 13.29 23.72 -14.23
CA VAL A 288 12.06 24.51 -14.12
C VAL A 288 12.14 25.44 -12.91
N ASN A 289 11.33 26.50 -12.89
CA ASN A 289 11.26 27.47 -11.79
C ASN A 289 10.02 27.30 -10.91
N ILE A 290 9.06 26.51 -11.36
CA ILE A 290 7.89 26.11 -10.57
C ILE A 290 8.27 24.99 -9.58
N PRO A 291 7.59 24.88 -8.43
CA PRO A 291 7.84 23.82 -7.46
C PRO A 291 7.74 22.42 -8.06
N VAL A 292 8.59 21.51 -7.59
CA VAL A 292 8.58 20.10 -7.98
C VAL A 292 8.39 19.22 -6.76
N SER A 293 7.39 18.33 -6.82
CA SER A 293 7.13 17.36 -5.75
C SER A 293 7.68 15.98 -6.09
N THR A 294 7.99 15.19 -5.05
CA THR A 294 8.32 13.76 -5.18
C THR A 294 7.37 12.90 -4.36
N VAL A 295 7.15 11.65 -4.80
CA VAL A 295 6.26 10.70 -4.12
C VAL A 295 6.92 9.33 -3.93
N ALA A 296 6.18 8.48 -3.22
CA ALA A 296 6.41 7.05 -3.01
C ALA A 296 7.43 6.69 -1.90
N ARG A 297 6.97 5.91 -0.91
CA ARG A 297 7.76 5.40 0.22
C ARG A 297 8.50 6.46 1.04
N ILE A 298 8.01 7.69 1.03
CA ILE A 298 8.35 8.71 2.04
C ILE A 298 7.52 8.36 3.27
N ASN A 299 7.99 7.41 4.08
CA ASN A 299 7.23 6.82 5.19
C ASN A 299 7.45 7.51 6.53
N GLU A 300 8.47 8.34 6.65
CA GLU A 300 8.94 8.93 7.90
C GLU A 300 9.15 10.44 7.71
N PRO A 301 8.84 11.29 8.71
CA PRO A 301 9.02 12.73 8.60
C PRO A 301 10.48 13.15 8.32
N TRP A 302 11.45 12.48 8.95
CA TRP A 302 12.88 12.78 8.75
C TRP A 302 13.34 12.50 7.31
N VAL A 303 12.73 11.53 6.61
CA VAL A 303 13.03 11.31 5.18
C VAL A 303 12.51 12.49 4.36
N ALA A 304 11.32 12.98 4.65
CA ALA A 304 10.74 14.12 3.94
C ALA A 304 11.55 15.41 4.19
N GLU A 305 11.95 15.65 5.44
CA GLU A 305 12.84 16.76 5.82
C GLU A 305 14.16 16.72 5.05
N GLU A 306 14.85 15.57 5.04
CA GLU A 306 16.13 15.41 4.33
C GLU A 306 16.01 15.61 2.82
N LEU A 307 14.91 15.19 2.20
CA LEU A 307 14.69 15.41 0.77
C LEU A 307 14.59 16.90 0.44
N ILE A 308 13.90 17.68 1.28
CA ILE A 308 13.72 19.12 1.07
C ILE A 308 15.02 19.86 1.42
N ALA A 309 15.62 19.57 2.57
CA ALA A 309 16.86 20.19 3.04
C ALA A 309 18.02 20.01 2.04
N ASN A 310 18.10 18.84 1.40
CA ASN A 310 19.11 18.54 0.39
C ASN A 310 18.70 18.95 -1.04
N GLY A 311 17.63 19.73 -1.20
CA GLY A 311 17.20 20.28 -2.49
C GLY A 311 16.72 19.25 -3.53
N LYS A 312 16.34 18.04 -3.09
CA LYS A 312 15.85 16.97 -3.97
C LYS A 312 14.44 17.25 -4.49
N THR A 313 13.66 18.00 -3.74
CA THR A 313 12.27 18.34 -4.06
C THR A 313 11.84 19.56 -3.24
N ASP A 314 10.81 20.28 -3.69
CA ASP A 314 10.20 21.37 -2.91
C ASP A 314 9.04 20.88 -2.03
N ILE A 315 8.44 19.74 -2.37
CA ILE A 315 7.22 19.17 -1.76
C ILE A 315 7.36 17.65 -1.63
N CYS A 316 6.99 17.10 -0.46
CA CYS A 316 6.86 15.66 -0.27
C CYS A 316 5.39 15.23 -0.35
N MET A 317 5.07 14.40 -1.35
CA MET A 317 3.76 13.76 -1.50
C MET A 317 3.71 12.49 -0.63
N ILE A 318 3.10 12.60 0.55
CA ILE A 318 3.01 11.54 1.56
C ILE A 318 1.62 10.89 1.51
N GLY A 319 1.51 9.74 0.83
CA GLY A 319 0.25 9.03 0.64
C GLY A 319 -0.06 8.03 1.75
N ARG A 320 0.35 6.76 1.55
CA ARG A 320 0.05 5.64 2.46
C ARG A 320 0.36 5.92 3.95
N PRO A 321 1.35 6.72 4.35
CA PRO A 321 1.51 7.10 5.76
C PRO A 321 0.34 7.93 6.30
N ASN A 322 -0.17 8.93 5.56
CA ASN A 322 -1.39 9.67 5.92
C ASN A 322 -2.66 8.80 5.88
N LEU A 323 -2.65 7.71 5.10
CA LEU A 323 -3.70 6.68 5.17
C LEU A 323 -3.59 5.87 6.48
N CYS A 324 -2.37 5.52 6.88
CA CYS A 324 -2.14 4.79 8.12
C CYS A 324 -2.46 5.66 9.32
N ASP A 325 -2.01 6.91 9.35
CA ASP A 325 -2.15 7.82 10.49
C ASP A 325 -2.64 9.18 9.98
N SER A 326 -3.88 9.56 10.27
CA SER A 326 -4.37 10.88 9.86
C SER A 326 -3.61 11.99 10.58
N GLU A 327 -3.12 11.75 11.80
CA GLU A 327 -2.33 12.69 12.62
C GLU A 327 -0.83 12.65 12.31
N PHE A 328 -0.39 12.03 11.20
CA PHE A 328 1.02 11.94 10.81
C PHE A 328 1.71 13.31 10.88
N VAL A 329 1.09 14.35 10.34
CA VAL A 329 1.68 15.68 10.22
C VAL A 329 1.74 16.39 11.58
N ASN A 330 0.65 16.39 12.35
CA ASN A 330 0.64 16.96 13.71
C ASN A 330 1.67 16.27 14.62
N LYS A 331 1.72 14.93 14.63
CA LYS A 331 2.70 14.17 15.42
C LYS A 331 4.14 14.49 15.02
N ALA A 332 4.39 14.66 13.71
CA ALA A 332 5.69 15.10 13.23
C ALA A 332 6.03 16.52 13.72
N ALA A 333 5.07 17.45 13.64
CA ALA A 333 5.25 18.83 14.10
C ALA A 333 5.58 18.92 15.60
N GLU A 334 5.02 17.99 16.39
CA GLU A 334 5.23 17.90 17.84
C GLU A 334 6.46 17.05 18.25
N GLY A 335 7.21 16.51 17.28
CA GLY A 335 8.37 15.65 17.57
C GLY A 335 8.00 14.25 18.09
N LYS A 336 6.72 13.85 18.00
CA LYS A 336 6.19 12.56 18.45
C LYS A 336 6.28 11.49 17.36
N THR A 337 7.42 11.39 16.67
CA THR A 337 7.55 10.49 15.51
C THR A 337 7.39 9.02 15.85
N ASP A 338 7.77 8.61 17.07
CA ASP A 338 7.59 7.23 17.55
C ASP A 338 6.11 6.84 17.76
N ASP A 339 5.21 7.83 17.83
CA ASP A 339 3.76 7.64 17.98
C ASP A 339 3.02 7.65 16.64
N ILE A 340 3.75 7.82 15.52
CA ILE A 340 3.19 7.72 14.16
C ILE A 340 2.95 6.24 13.82
N ARG A 341 1.75 5.90 13.38
CA ARG A 341 1.38 4.56 12.92
C ARG A 341 2.13 4.23 11.61
N PRO A 342 3.02 3.22 11.59
CA PRO A 342 3.94 3.05 10.48
C PRO A 342 3.30 2.39 9.26
N CYS A 343 3.48 3.00 8.08
CA CYS A 343 3.18 2.33 6.81
C CYS A 343 4.25 1.28 6.48
N ILE A 344 3.85 0.01 6.44
CA ILE A 344 4.75 -1.11 6.10
C ILE A 344 4.85 -1.42 4.60
N GLY A 345 4.15 -0.65 3.75
CA GLY A 345 4.18 -0.81 2.30
C GLY A 345 3.55 -2.12 1.79
N CYS A 346 2.72 -2.82 2.58
CA CYS A 346 2.18 -4.14 2.25
C CYS A 346 1.28 -4.19 1.01
N GLY A 347 0.81 -3.03 0.52
CA GLY A 347 -0.03 -2.93 -0.68
C GLY A 347 -1.49 -3.38 -0.48
N ARG A 348 -1.91 -3.74 0.73
CA ARG A 348 -3.29 -4.14 1.02
C ARG A 348 -4.31 -3.03 0.75
N CYS A 349 -3.89 -1.77 0.88
CA CYS A 349 -4.67 -0.60 0.47
C CYS A 349 -5.09 -0.65 -1.00
N LEU A 350 -4.26 -1.22 -1.88
CA LEU A 350 -4.58 -1.37 -3.30
C LEU A 350 -5.37 -2.65 -3.58
N THR A 351 -4.96 -3.78 -2.98
CA THR A 351 -5.50 -5.09 -3.35
C THR A 351 -7.02 -5.15 -3.24
N GLY A 352 -7.62 -4.64 -2.17
CA GLY A 352 -9.08 -4.64 -1.99
C GLY A 352 -9.82 -3.83 -3.06
N ILE A 353 -9.29 -2.64 -3.38
CA ILE A 353 -9.86 -1.69 -4.34
C ILE A 353 -9.95 -2.29 -5.73
N MET A 354 -8.91 -3.01 -6.16
CA MET A 354 -8.88 -3.67 -7.48
C MET A 354 -9.98 -4.73 -7.65
N PHE A 355 -10.59 -5.18 -6.55
CA PHE A 355 -11.72 -6.11 -6.53
C PHE A 355 -13.05 -5.44 -6.10
N GLY A 356 -13.12 -4.11 -6.15
CA GLY A 356 -14.34 -3.35 -5.85
C GLY A 356 -14.66 -3.19 -4.35
N ASN A 357 -13.73 -3.55 -3.45
CA ASN A 357 -13.92 -3.31 -2.02
C ASN A 357 -13.41 -1.91 -1.64
N PRO A 358 -13.95 -1.29 -0.58
CA PRO A 358 -13.36 -0.09 0.01
C PRO A 358 -11.88 -0.29 0.37
N ILE A 359 -11.13 0.80 0.33
CA ILE A 359 -9.74 0.84 0.78
C ILE A 359 -9.62 0.34 2.22
N SER A 360 -8.54 -0.37 2.51
CA SER A 360 -8.26 -0.86 3.86
C SER A 360 -6.77 -0.81 4.17
N CYS A 361 -6.42 -0.69 5.44
CA CYS A 361 -5.04 -0.73 5.89
C CYS A 361 -4.79 -1.96 6.78
N THR A 362 -3.57 -2.49 6.75
CA THR A 362 -3.18 -3.61 7.62
C THR A 362 -3.03 -3.18 9.07
N VAL A 363 -2.48 -1.99 9.31
CA VAL A 363 -2.14 -1.49 10.65
C VAL A 363 -3.16 -0.50 11.20
N ASN A 364 -4.06 0.01 10.35
CA ASN A 364 -5.16 0.90 10.71
C ASN A 364 -6.48 0.22 10.30
N PRO A 365 -7.19 -0.44 11.22
CA PRO A 365 -8.49 -1.07 10.93
C PRO A 365 -9.57 -0.06 10.53
N SER A 366 -9.54 1.12 11.13
CA SER A 366 -10.62 2.12 10.99
C SER A 366 -10.51 2.91 9.70
N VAL A 367 -9.31 3.26 9.24
CA VAL A 367 -9.04 4.03 7.99
C VAL A 367 -9.70 5.42 7.94
N GLU A 368 -11.02 5.56 8.06
CA GLU A 368 -11.69 6.85 7.96
C GLU A 368 -11.30 7.77 9.12
N SER A 369 -11.48 7.31 10.36
CA SER A 369 -11.25 8.06 11.59
C SER A 369 -10.53 7.22 12.64
N ASP A 370 -9.73 7.87 13.50
CA ASP A 370 -9.04 7.24 14.64
C ASP A 370 -9.83 7.39 15.97
N GLU A 371 -11.08 7.89 15.91
CA GLU A 371 -11.94 8.05 17.08
C GLU A 371 -12.44 6.69 17.61
N ILE A 372 -12.25 6.46 18.92
CA ILE A 372 -12.75 5.26 19.63
C ILE A 372 -13.80 5.73 20.64
N LYS A 373 -15.03 5.22 20.52
CA LYS A 373 -16.15 5.55 21.41
C LYS A 373 -15.99 4.91 22.79
N GLU A 374 -16.35 5.61 23.86
CA GLU A 374 -16.37 5.04 25.22
C GLU A 374 -17.39 3.88 25.33
N ALA A 375 -17.09 2.85 26.12
CA ALA A 375 -18.02 1.73 26.33
C ALA A 375 -19.19 2.15 27.24
N ASP A 376 -20.38 1.63 26.93
CA ASP A 376 -21.58 1.84 27.76
C ASP A 376 -21.40 1.25 29.17
N GLU A 377 -20.72 0.11 29.27
CA GLU A 377 -20.42 -0.57 30.53
C GLU A 377 -18.92 -0.90 30.64
N LYS A 378 -18.28 -0.42 31.72
CA LYS A 378 -16.87 -0.69 31.99
C LYS A 378 -16.71 -2.07 32.60
N LYS A 379 -15.80 -2.86 32.03
CA LYS A 379 -15.52 -4.25 32.39
C LYS A 379 -14.05 -4.43 32.76
N LYS A 380 -13.74 -5.55 33.43
CA LYS A 380 -12.38 -6.06 33.59
C LYS A 380 -12.08 -7.02 32.44
N VAL A 381 -10.98 -6.79 31.73
CA VAL A 381 -10.63 -7.53 30.51
C VAL A 381 -9.23 -8.11 30.65
N LEU A 382 -9.12 -9.43 30.54
CA LEU A 382 -7.85 -10.14 30.45
C LEU A 382 -7.55 -10.44 28.99
N VAL A 383 -6.41 -9.98 28.48
CA VAL A 383 -5.92 -10.32 27.14
C VAL A 383 -4.78 -11.32 27.27
N ILE A 384 -4.92 -12.50 26.65
CA ILE A 384 -3.91 -13.56 26.64
C ILE A 384 -3.16 -13.52 25.31
N GLY A 385 -1.88 -13.14 25.35
CA GLY A 385 -0.98 -13.06 24.21
C GLY A 385 -0.69 -11.62 23.75
N ALA A 386 0.60 -11.26 23.66
CA ALA A 386 1.08 -9.98 23.14
C ALA A 386 1.35 -10.02 21.62
N GLY A 387 0.60 -10.83 20.87
CA GLY A 387 0.57 -10.78 19.42
C GLY A 387 -0.14 -9.52 18.90
N PRO A 388 -0.12 -9.25 17.58
CA PRO A 388 -0.80 -8.09 17.02
C PRO A 388 -2.31 -8.04 17.33
N ALA A 389 -3.00 -9.18 17.36
CA ALA A 389 -4.42 -9.24 17.73
C ALA A 389 -4.65 -8.79 19.19
N GLY A 390 -3.92 -9.36 20.14
CA GLY A 390 -4.04 -9.03 21.56
C GLY A 390 -3.61 -7.60 21.88
N MET A 391 -2.53 -7.11 21.26
CA MET A 391 -2.10 -5.72 21.47
C MET A 391 -3.12 -4.70 20.95
N GLU A 392 -3.76 -4.95 19.81
CA GLU A 392 -4.82 -4.04 19.32
C GLU A 392 -6.07 -4.11 20.22
N ALA A 393 -6.51 -5.32 20.60
CA ALA A 393 -7.65 -5.51 21.48
C ALA A 393 -7.45 -4.82 22.83
N ALA A 394 -6.27 -4.99 23.45
CA ALA A 394 -5.93 -4.37 24.73
C ALA A 394 -5.93 -2.83 24.63
N TYR A 395 -5.35 -2.28 23.56
CA TYR A 395 -5.34 -0.84 23.34
C TYR A 395 -6.76 -0.29 23.19
N VAL A 396 -7.57 -0.86 22.29
CA VAL A 396 -8.93 -0.37 22.02
C VAL A 396 -9.80 -0.50 23.27
N ALA A 397 -9.76 -1.64 23.96
CA ALA A 397 -10.51 -1.84 25.21
C ALA A 397 -10.12 -0.81 26.28
N LYS A 398 -8.82 -0.50 26.42
CA LYS A 398 -8.38 0.55 27.34
C LYS A 398 -8.90 1.94 26.94
N LYS A 399 -8.86 2.29 25.65
CA LYS A 399 -9.40 3.57 25.14
C LYS A 399 -10.90 3.71 25.37
N ARG A 400 -11.64 2.60 25.34
CA ARG A 400 -13.07 2.55 25.68
C ARG A 400 -13.36 2.67 27.18
N GLY A 401 -12.32 2.61 28.03
CA GLY A 401 -12.44 2.79 29.48
C GLY A 401 -12.44 1.50 30.31
N HIS A 402 -12.21 0.33 29.70
CA HIS A 402 -12.11 -0.93 30.45
C HIS A 402 -10.83 -1.00 31.31
N GLU A 403 -10.87 -1.79 32.38
CA GLU A 403 -9.69 -2.19 33.15
C GLU A 403 -9.03 -3.37 32.43
N VAL A 404 -7.83 -3.18 31.87
CA VAL A 404 -7.19 -4.15 30.99
C VAL A 404 -5.88 -4.66 31.59
N ILE A 405 -5.73 -5.99 31.64
CA ILE A 405 -4.47 -6.69 31.92
C ILE A 405 -4.11 -7.51 30.68
N LEU A 406 -2.87 -7.39 30.21
CA LEU A 406 -2.34 -8.23 29.13
C LEU A 406 -1.27 -9.17 29.69
N CYS A 407 -1.45 -10.48 29.51
CA CYS A 407 -0.47 -11.50 29.88
C CYS A 407 0.21 -12.07 28.63
N GLU A 408 1.54 -12.15 28.64
CA GLU A 408 2.35 -12.72 27.57
C GLU A 408 3.32 -13.76 28.15
N LYS A 409 3.32 -14.96 27.57
CA LYS A 409 4.14 -16.08 28.06
C LYS A 409 5.64 -15.86 27.88
N SER A 410 6.05 -15.09 26.88
CA SER A 410 7.45 -14.75 26.61
C SER A 410 7.87 -13.43 27.24
N GLY A 411 9.16 -13.10 27.15
CA GLY A 411 9.70 -11.83 27.60
C GLY A 411 9.55 -10.68 26.60
N GLU A 412 8.86 -10.89 25.47
CA GLU A 412 8.86 -9.96 24.34
C GLU A 412 7.49 -9.80 23.67
N PHE A 413 7.17 -8.58 23.23
CA PHE A 413 5.99 -8.31 22.40
C PHE A 413 6.14 -8.84 20.97
N GLY A 414 5.01 -9.10 20.31
CA GLY A 414 4.89 -9.24 18.86
C GLY A 414 4.45 -10.61 18.37
N GLY A 415 4.59 -11.67 19.16
CA GLY A 415 4.23 -13.04 18.75
C GLY A 415 4.88 -13.44 17.41
N LEU A 416 4.11 -14.07 16.51
CA LEU A 416 4.58 -14.49 15.17
C LEU A 416 5.07 -13.34 14.29
N LEU A 417 4.66 -12.09 14.57
CA LEU A 417 5.10 -10.92 13.80
C LEU A 417 6.62 -10.71 13.90
N ARG A 418 7.24 -11.15 15.00
CA ARG A 418 8.71 -11.13 15.17
C ARG A 418 9.40 -12.00 14.12
N LEU A 419 8.87 -13.19 13.86
CA LEU A 419 9.40 -14.10 12.84
C LEU A 419 9.13 -13.56 11.43
N ALA A 420 7.95 -13.00 11.21
CA ALA A 420 7.59 -12.39 9.94
C ALA A 420 8.48 -11.18 9.56
N ALA A 421 9.13 -10.54 10.54
CA ALA A 421 10.04 -9.41 10.30
C ALA A 421 11.46 -9.82 9.89
N VAL A 422 11.81 -11.11 10.02
CA VAL A 422 13.15 -11.64 9.71
C VAL A 422 13.45 -11.67 8.20
N PRO A 423 12.53 -12.14 7.33
CA PRO A 423 12.78 -12.15 5.90
C PRO A 423 13.24 -10.80 5.34
N ILE A 424 14.05 -10.86 4.28
CA ILE A 424 14.54 -9.68 3.57
C ILE A 424 13.33 -8.84 3.14
N ALA A 425 13.46 -7.51 3.24
CA ALA A 425 12.42 -6.54 2.87
C ALA A 425 11.23 -6.42 3.84
N LYS A 426 11.23 -7.12 4.98
CA LYS A 426 10.14 -7.07 5.98
C LYS A 426 10.48 -6.37 7.30
N GLN A 427 11.64 -5.71 7.39
CA GLN A 427 12.12 -5.07 8.62
C GLN A 427 11.18 -3.98 9.16
N GLU A 428 10.35 -3.36 8.30
CA GLU A 428 9.32 -2.39 8.72
C GLU A 428 8.28 -2.99 9.68
N LEU A 429 8.08 -4.32 9.68
CA LEU A 429 7.20 -4.98 10.64
C LEU A 429 7.68 -4.81 12.09
N CYS A 430 8.99 -4.64 12.31
CA CYS A 430 9.53 -4.30 13.63
C CYS A 430 8.97 -2.97 14.16
N LYS A 431 8.71 -2.00 13.27
CA LYS A 431 8.11 -0.72 13.67
C LYS A 431 6.67 -0.89 14.14
N VAL A 432 5.91 -1.81 13.52
CA VAL A 432 4.54 -2.13 13.97
C VAL A 432 4.57 -2.67 15.41
N ILE A 433 5.47 -3.61 15.71
CA ILE A 433 5.62 -4.15 17.07
C ILE A 433 5.95 -3.03 18.07
N LYS A 434 6.93 -2.17 17.73
CA LYS A 434 7.33 -1.05 18.59
C LYS A 434 6.19 -0.05 18.80
N PHE A 435 5.48 0.32 17.75
CA PHE A 435 4.33 1.22 17.78
C PHE A 435 3.22 0.67 18.68
N MET A 436 2.82 -0.59 18.48
CA MET A 436 1.77 -1.22 19.29
C MET A 436 2.18 -1.32 20.76
N ALA A 437 3.41 -1.77 21.05
CA ALA A 437 3.92 -1.83 22.42
C ALA A 437 3.99 -0.44 23.08
N ARG A 438 4.36 0.61 22.34
CA ARG A 438 4.41 1.98 22.84
C ARG A 438 3.01 2.51 23.17
N ARG A 439 2.00 2.26 22.33
CA ARG A 439 0.61 2.62 22.63
C ARG A 439 0.13 2.00 23.95
N LEU A 440 0.44 0.72 24.19
CA LEU A 440 0.06 0.06 25.44
C LEU A 440 0.69 0.74 26.66
N ARG A 441 1.99 1.11 26.56
CA ARG A 441 2.69 1.83 27.63
C ARG A 441 2.14 3.22 27.86
N ASN A 442 1.88 3.98 26.80
CA ASN A 442 1.36 5.34 26.88
C ASN A 442 -0.04 5.39 27.53
N GLU A 443 -0.88 4.39 27.27
CA GLU A 443 -2.21 4.27 27.89
C GLU A 443 -2.16 3.63 29.30
N GLY A 444 -0.98 3.26 29.80
CA GLY A 444 -0.81 2.69 31.14
C GLY A 444 -1.50 1.34 31.34
N ILE A 445 -1.50 0.48 30.31
CA ILE A 445 -2.03 -0.88 30.40
C ILE A 445 -1.07 -1.74 31.23
N GLU A 446 -1.60 -2.52 32.17
CA GLU A 446 -0.79 -3.49 32.92
C GLU A 446 -0.41 -4.64 31.99
N VAL A 447 0.90 -4.82 31.76
CA VAL A 447 1.43 -5.90 30.94
C VAL A 447 2.30 -6.82 31.77
N ARG A 448 1.93 -8.09 31.86
CA ARG A 448 2.65 -9.16 32.57
C ARG A 448 3.40 -10.03 31.57
N MET A 449 4.69 -9.79 31.44
CA MET A 449 5.61 -10.61 30.63
C MET A 449 6.05 -11.86 31.40
N ASN A 450 6.50 -12.88 30.68
CA ASN A 450 6.87 -14.19 31.24
C ASN A 450 5.74 -14.80 32.08
N CYS A 451 4.50 -14.55 31.67
CA CYS A 451 3.28 -14.96 32.36
C CYS A 451 2.44 -15.85 31.43
N GLU A 452 2.62 -17.16 31.52
CA GLU A 452 1.76 -18.13 30.85
C GLU A 452 0.46 -18.29 31.67
N VAL A 453 -0.68 -17.92 31.08
CA VAL A 453 -1.98 -18.01 31.75
C VAL A 453 -2.41 -19.48 31.83
N THR A 454 -2.68 -19.95 33.04
CA THR A 454 -3.13 -21.33 33.31
C THR A 454 -4.64 -21.38 33.65
N PRO A 455 -5.29 -22.55 33.56
CA PRO A 455 -6.68 -22.72 33.99
C PRO A 455 -6.93 -22.30 35.46
N GLU A 456 -5.95 -22.50 36.35
CA GLU A 456 -6.05 -22.10 37.76
C GLU A 456 -6.06 -20.58 37.93
N MET A 457 -5.30 -19.84 37.11
CA MET A 457 -5.33 -18.39 37.11
C MET A 457 -6.69 -17.86 36.61
N LEU A 458 -7.27 -18.51 35.59
CA LEU A 458 -8.61 -18.18 35.08
C LEU A 458 -9.70 -18.41 36.12
N ALA A 459 -9.68 -19.55 36.81
CA ALA A 459 -10.66 -19.90 37.85
C ALA A 459 -10.47 -19.08 39.15
N GLY A 460 -9.28 -18.53 39.38
CA GLY A 460 -8.90 -17.81 40.59
C GLY A 460 -8.80 -16.30 40.38
N GLU A 461 -7.61 -15.84 39.98
CA GLU A 461 -7.28 -14.42 39.85
C GLU A 461 -8.18 -13.69 38.84
N PHE A 462 -8.49 -14.34 37.72
CA PHE A 462 -9.20 -13.73 36.60
C PHE A 462 -10.67 -14.16 36.48
N LYS A 463 -11.26 -14.73 37.54
CA LYS A 463 -12.62 -15.29 37.53
C LYS A 463 -13.73 -14.29 37.14
N ASP A 464 -13.48 -13.00 37.38
CA ASP A 464 -14.41 -11.88 37.13
C ASP A 464 -14.01 -11.06 35.88
N TYR A 465 -13.05 -11.53 35.08
CA TYR A 465 -12.59 -10.87 33.86
C TYR A 465 -13.28 -11.47 32.63
N GLU A 466 -13.63 -10.61 31.68
CA GLU A 466 -13.85 -11.03 30.29
C GLU A 466 -12.52 -11.44 29.67
N VAL A 467 -12.45 -12.62 29.06
CA VAL A 467 -11.18 -13.17 28.57
C VAL A 467 -11.10 -13.06 27.06
N VAL A 468 -10.08 -12.37 26.56
CA VAL A 468 -9.73 -12.28 25.15
C VAL A 468 -8.50 -13.13 24.88
N CYS A 469 -8.69 -14.29 24.27
CA CYS A 469 -7.63 -15.21 23.92
C CYS A 469 -7.06 -14.91 22.53
N SER A 470 -5.76 -14.65 22.45
CA SER A 470 -5.03 -14.31 21.21
C SER A 470 -3.69 -15.07 21.08
N THR A 471 -3.67 -16.33 21.52
CA THR A 471 -2.47 -17.20 21.64
C THR A 471 -1.83 -17.66 20.33
N GLY A 472 -2.26 -17.12 19.19
CA GLY A 472 -1.66 -17.33 17.88
C GLY A 472 -1.84 -18.74 17.32
N ALA A 473 -0.89 -19.17 16.50
CA ALA A 473 -0.90 -20.46 15.83
C ALA A 473 0.49 -21.10 15.81
N VAL A 474 0.54 -22.40 15.50
CA VAL A 474 1.78 -23.19 15.42
C VAL A 474 1.99 -23.74 14.01
N PRO A 475 3.24 -23.82 13.52
CA PRO A 475 3.52 -24.33 12.18
C PRO A 475 3.10 -25.80 12.06
N LYS A 476 2.49 -26.16 10.92
CA LYS A 476 2.16 -27.54 10.60
C LYS A 476 3.42 -28.29 10.16
N GLU A 477 3.58 -29.48 10.71
CA GLU A 477 4.55 -30.48 10.25
C GLU A 477 3.78 -31.66 9.62
N ILE A 478 4.46 -32.44 8.77
CA ILE A 478 3.92 -33.69 8.22
C ILE A 478 4.66 -34.84 8.93
N PRO A 479 4.06 -35.50 9.95
CA PRO A 479 4.79 -36.45 10.80
C PRO A 479 5.48 -37.58 10.03
N PRO A 480 4.86 -38.20 8.99
CA PRO A 480 5.54 -39.20 8.17
C PRO A 480 6.83 -38.70 7.49
N PHE A 481 6.98 -37.39 7.26
CA PHE A 481 8.15 -36.83 6.60
C PHE A 481 9.27 -36.46 7.56
N LYS A 482 9.04 -36.54 8.88
CA LYS A 482 10.04 -36.24 9.91
C LYS A 482 11.16 -37.28 10.00
N VAL A 483 11.05 -38.38 9.27
CA VAL A 483 12.07 -39.43 9.16
C VAL A 483 13.30 -38.97 8.36
N PHE A 484 13.19 -37.89 7.57
CA PHE A 484 14.29 -37.38 6.76
C PHE A 484 15.46 -36.89 7.60
N LYS A 485 16.69 -37.02 7.08
CA LYS A 485 17.98 -36.68 7.74
C LYS A 485 17.91 -35.46 8.67
N GLN A 486 17.40 -34.33 8.16
CA GLN A 486 17.14 -33.13 8.94
C GLN A 486 15.80 -32.53 8.56
N THR A 487 14.95 -32.32 9.57
CA THR A 487 13.67 -31.64 9.41
C THR A 487 13.52 -30.46 10.36
N MET A 488 12.90 -29.41 9.85
CA MET A 488 12.63 -28.17 10.59
C MET A 488 11.43 -27.45 10.02
N THR A 489 10.84 -26.56 10.81
CA THR A 489 9.82 -25.63 10.32
C THR A 489 10.49 -24.35 9.80
N ALA A 490 9.79 -23.61 8.94
CA ALA A 490 10.23 -22.26 8.58
C ALA A 490 10.45 -21.37 9.82
N ASP A 491 9.58 -21.49 10.83
CA ASP A 491 9.72 -20.79 12.11
C ASP A 491 11.03 -21.12 12.84
N ASP A 492 11.46 -22.39 12.85
CA ASP A 492 12.73 -22.77 13.47
C ASP A 492 13.93 -22.10 12.82
N VAL A 493 13.89 -21.98 11.48
CA VAL A 493 14.93 -21.33 10.69
C VAL A 493 14.93 -19.82 10.93
N LEU A 494 13.78 -19.18 10.77
CA LEU A 494 13.65 -17.72 10.90
C LEU A 494 13.92 -17.25 12.34
N ALA A 495 13.60 -18.07 13.34
CA ALA A 495 13.93 -17.79 14.74
C ALA A 495 15.39 -18.11 15.11
N GLY A 496 16.17 -18.73 14.21
CA GLY A 496 17.54 -19.17 14.51
C GLY A 496 17.62 -20.35 15.50
N ARG A 497 16.53 -21.09 15.72
CA ARG A 497 16.50 -22.28 16.59
C ARG A 497 17.15 -23.50 15.94
N LYS A 498 17.11 -23.59 14.62
CA LYS A 498 17.77 -24.64 13.82
C LYS A 498 18.48 -24.03 12.62
N TYR A 499 19.58 -24.68 12.21
CA TYR A 499 20.39 -24.26 11.08
C TYR A 499 20.27 -25.29 9.96
N PRO A 500 19.77 -24.92 8.77
CA PRO A 500 19.72 -25.83 7.63
C PRO A 500 21.12 -26.08 7.05
N GLY A 501 21.26 -27.21 6.37
CA GLY A 501 22.45 -27.57 5.61
C GLY A 501 22.63 -26.77 4.32
N ARG A 502 23.07 -27.44 3.25
CA ARG A 502 23.40 -26.81 1.96
C ARG A 502 22.39 -27.13 0.87
N LYS A 503 21.84 -28.34 0.85
CA LYS A 503 20.86 -28.77 -0.17
C LYS A 503 19.48 -28.88 0.47
N ILE A 504 18.70 -27.83 0.26
CA ILE A 504 17.52 -27.52 1.06
C ILE A 504 16.26 -27.65 0.20
N ILE A 505 15.32 -28.47 0.67
CA ILE A 505 13.98 -28.55 0.09
C ILE A 505 13.01 -27.83 1.01
N ILE A 506 12.25 -26.88 0.47
CA ILE A 506 11.19 -26.18 1.18
C ILE A 506 9.85 -26.67 0.63
N LEU A 507 9.05 -27.27 1.51
CA LEU A 507 7.73 -27.77 1.17
C LEU A 507 6.68 -26.69 1.42
N GLY A 508 6.11 -26.16 0.34
CA GLY A 508 5.14 -25.06 0.34
C GLY A 508 5.70 -23.79 -0.29
N GLY A 509 5.04 -23.31 -1.34
CA GLY A 509 5.31 -22.08 -2.07
C GLY A 509 4.40 -20.90 -1.68
N GLY A 510 3.79 -20.95 -0.49
CA GLY A 510 3.16 -19.79 0.14
C GLY A 510 4.19 -18.72 0.58
N SER A 511 3.71 -17.58 1.11
CA SER A 511 4.58 -16.45 1.47
C SER A 511 5.72 -16.86 2.41
N VAL A 512 5.41 -17.64 3.44
CA VAL A 512 6.40 -18.13 4.42
C VAL A 512 7.48 -18.99 3.75
N GLY A 513 7.11 -19.90 2.85
CA GLY A 513 8.06 -20.75 2.15
C GLY A 513 8.95 -19.98 1.19
N CYS A 514 8.36 -19.09 0.38
CA CYS A 514 9.11 -18.22 -0.53
C CYS A 514 10.04 -17.24 0.20
N GLU A 515 9.61 -16.69 1.32
CA GLU A 515 10.42 -15.77 2.13
C GLU A 515 11.56 -16.48 2.86
N THR A 516 11.31 -17.69 3.35
CA THR A 516 12.34 -18.54 3.93
C THR A 516 13.36 -18.94 2.87
N ALA A 517 12.92 -19.28 1.66
CA ALA A 517 13.79 -19.55 0.53
C ALA A 517 14.69 -18.35 0.21
N ASP A 518 14.11 -17.16 0.12
CA ASP A 518 14.85 -15.92 -0.17
C ASP A 518 15.83 -15.54 0.95
N TYR A 519 15.44 -15.73 2.21
CA TYR A 519 16.30 -15.51 3.38
C TYR A 519 17.53 -16.44 3.38
N LEU A 520 17.33 -17.71 3.00
CA LEU A 520 18.40 -18.71 3.00
C LEU A 520 19.28 -18.67 1.76
N ALA A 521 18.72 -18.22 0.63
CA ALA A 521 19.39 -18.23 -0.67
C ALA A 521 20.61 -17.30 -0.69
N PRO A 522 21.62 -17.60 -1.53
CA PRO A 522 22.82 -16.77 -1.65
C PRO A 522 22.49 -15.32 -1.96
N LEU A 523 23.41 -14.41 -1.59
CA LEU A 523 23.32 -13.02 -2.01
C LEU A 523 23.50 -12.93 -3.54
N ILE A 524 22.85 -11.94 -4.14
CA ILE A 524 22.95 -11.68 -5.57
C ILE A 524 24.31 -11.00 -5.83
N ASP A 525 24.99 -11.42 -6.89
CA ASP A 525 26.29 -10.89 -7.30
C ASP A 525 27.39 -11.02 -6.23
N ASP A 526 27.24 -11.99 -5.33
CA ASP A 526 28.26 -12.34 -4.34
C ASP A 526 29.34 -13.23 -4.98
N MET A 527 30.58 -12.74 -4.96
CA MET A 527 31.75 -13.47 -5.48
C MET A 527 32.14 -14.67 -4.61
N PHE A 528 31.58 -14.79 -3.40
CA PHE A 528 31.81 -15.90 -2.47
C PHE A 528 30.48 -16.55 -2.06
N PRO A 529 29.69 -17.09 -3.02
CA PRO A 529 28.36 -17.58 -2.73
C PRO A 529 28.44 -18.65 -1.64
N ALA A 530 27.65 -18.50 -0.58
CA ALA A 530 27.38 -19.62 0.30
C ALA A 530 26.74 -20.71 -0.56
N ASN A 531 27.43 -21.84 -0.85
CA ASN A 531 26.85 -22.90 -1.71
C ASN A 531 25.61 -23.51 -1.03
N ARG A 532 24.45 -22.86 -1.17
CA ARG A 532 23.15 -23.35 -0.79
C ARG A 532 22.34 -23.52 -2.07
N ASP A 533 21.89 -24.74 -2.30
CA ASP A 533 20.98 -25.11 -3.37
C ASP A 533 19.59 -25.24 -2.76
N ILE A 534 18.66 -24.40 -3.20
CA ILE A 534 17.33 -24.29 -2.61
C ILE A 534 16.29 -24.60 -3.66
N THR A 535 15.42 -25.56 -3.35
CA THR A 535 14.24 -25.90 -4.15
C THR A 535 12.98 -25.69 -3.33
N VAL A 536 12.06 -24.89 -3.85
CA VAL A 536 10.69 -24.75 -3.34
C VAL A 536 9.79 -25.69 -4.12
N ILE A 537 9.11 -26.61 -3.43
CA ILE A 537 8.13 -27.53 -4.03
C ILE A 537 6.73 -27.09 -3.61
N GLU A 538 5.87 -26.83 -4.59
CA GLU A 538 4.51 -26.32 -4.42
C GLU A 538 3.53 -27.17 -5.24
N MET A 539 2.51 -27.69 -4.56
CA MET A 539 1.51 -28.58 -5.19
C MET A 539 0.54 -27.82 -6.10
N THR A 540 0.38 -26.51 -5.92
CA THR A 540 -0.49 -25.66 -6.73
C THR A 540 0.24 -25.08 -7.95
N PRO A 541 -0.50 -24.55 -8.95
CA PRO A 541 0.11 -23.96 -10.15
C PRO A 541 0.75 -22.59 -9.92
N SER A 542 0.79 -22.05 -8.70
CA SER A 542 1.30 -20.70 -8.47
C SER A 542 1.87 -20.48 -7.08
N LEU A 543 2.94 -19.68 -6.99
CA LEU A 543 3.46 -19.20 -5.71
C LEU A 543 2.56 -18.15 -5.08
N MET A 544 2.53 -18.11 -3.74
CA MET A 544 1.94 -17.01 -2.95
C MET A 544 0.58 -16.53 -3.49
N PRO A 545 -0.44 -17.39 -3.59
CA PRO A 545 -1.73 -17.01 -4.16
C PRO A 545 -2.43 -15.89 -3.36
N GLY A 546 -2.11 -15.70 -2.08
CA GLY A 546 -2.65 -14.64 -1.22
C GLY A 546 -1.92 -13.30 -1.24
N GLU A 547 -0.84 -13.16 -2.03
CA GLU A 547 -0.04 -11.93 -2.12
C GLU A 547 -0.36 -11.06 -3.33
N GLY A 548 -0.32 -9.74 -3.11
CA GLY A 548 -0.59 -8.73 -4.14
C GLY A 548 0.53 -8.59 -5.18
N GLY A 549 0.18 -8.03 -6.34
CA GLY A 549 1.01 -8.06 -7.55
C GLY A 549 2.45 -7.53 -7.39
N ALA A 550 2.64 -6.36 -6.78
CA ALA A 550 3.97 -5.75 -6.67
C ALA A 550 4.91 -6.51 -5.72
N ALA A 551 4.44 -6.87 -4.51
CA ALA A 551 5.24 -7.61 -3.53
C ALA A 551 5.60 -9.02 -4.04
N LYS A 552 4.61 -9.74 -4.57
CA LYS A 552 4.80 -11.06 -5.20
C LYS A 552 5.78 -11.00 -6.36
N SER A 553 5.66 -9.99 -7.23
CA SER A 553 6.55 -9.81 -8.38
C SER A 553 8.00 -9.60 -7.94
N GLN A 554 8.25 -8.70 -6.98
CA GLN A 554 9.60 -8.39 -6.49
C GLN A 554 10.26 -9.61 -5.83
N LEU A 555 9.55 -10.32 -4.95
CA LEU A 555 10.07 -11.52 -4.31
C LEU A 555 10.34 -12.63 -5.34
N THR A 556 9.44 -12.85 -6.30
CA THR A 556 9.63 -13.86 -7.36
C THR A 556 10.85 -13.53 -8.23
N MET A 557 11.05 -12.26 -8.61
CA MET A 557 12.24 -11.84 -9.35
C MET A 557 13.51 -12.07 -8.54
N ARG A 558 13.50 -11.76 -7.23
CA ARG A 558 14.64 -11.97 -6.35
C ARG A 558 14.98 -13.45 -6.19
N LEU A 559 13.99 -14.32 -5.99
CA LEU A 559 14.16 -15.77 -5.95
C LEU A 559 14.84 -16.30 -7.23
N LYS A 560 14.35 -15.88 -8.40
CA LYS A 560 14.95 -16.26 -9.69
C LYS A 560 16.39 -15.77 -9.85
N ARG A 561 16.67 -14.50 -9.49
CA ARG A 561 18.03 -13.94 -9.55
C ARG A 561 19.01 -14.65 -8.61
N LYS A 562 18.52 -15.14 -7.46
CA LYS A 562 19.30 -15.92 -6.50
C LYS A 562 19.43 -17.41 -6.88
N GLY A 563 18.85 -17.84 -7.99
CA GLY A 563 18.93 -19.22 -8.46
C GLY A 563 18.07 -20.21 -7.66
N VAL A 564 17.06 -19.76 -6.92
CA VAL A 564 16.12 -20.65 -6.23
C VAL A 564 15.31 -21.43 -7.26
N LYS A 565 15.33 -22.76 -7.17
CA LYS A 565 14.54 -23.66 -8.01
C LYS A 565 13.10 -23.67 -7.51
N ILE A 566 12.14 -23.64 -8.43
CA ILE A 566 10.72 -23.58 -8.12
C ILE A 566 10.02 -24.68 -8.90
N GLU A 567 9.47 -25.67 -8.20
CA GLU A 567 8.69 -26.76 -8.77
C GLU A 567 7.21 -26.58 -8.41
N LEU A 568 6.42 -26.13 -9.38
CA LEU A 568 4.97 -25.98 -9.27
C LEU A 568 4.24 -27.26 -9.71
N ASN A 569 2.96 -27.39 -9.37
CA ASN A 569 2.15 -28.58 -9.64
C ASN A 569 2.84 -29.88 -9.17
N SER A 570 3.60 -29.78 -8.08
CA SER A 570 4.49 -30.85 -7.60
C SER A 570 4.12 -31.22 -6.17
N GLN A 571 3.59 -32.42 -5.97
CA GLN A 571 3.16 -32.90 -4.66
C GLN A 571 4.17 -33.90 -4.09
N VAL A 572 4.76 -33.60 -2.93
CA VAL A 572 5.57 -34.59 -2.21
C VAL A 572 4.65 -35.68 -1.67
N THR A 573 4.84 -36.91 -2.13
CA THR A 573 4.00 -38.08 -1.80
C THR A 573 4.64 -38.94 -0.72
N LYS A 574 5.98 -39.01 -0.69
CA LYS A 574 6.72 -39.87 0.23
C LYS A 574 8.07 -39.26 0.59
N VAL A 575 8.50 -39.46 1.83
CA VAL A 575 9.83 -39.08 2.32
C VAL A 575 10.38 -40.23 3.14
N ASP A 576 11.54 -40.75 2.75
CA ASP A 576 12.32 -41.75 3.47
C ASP A 576 13.53 -41.06 4.13
N GLU A 577 14.40 -41.79 4.83
CA GLU A 577 15.55 -41.19 5.53
C GLU A 577 16.48 -40.37 4.62
N THR A 578 16.59 -40.74 3.33
CA THR A 578 17.54 -40.13 2.39
C THR A 578 16.94 -39.59 1.11
N THR A 579 15.65 -39.85 0.85
CA THR A 579 15.00 -39.55 -0.42
C THR A 579 13.68 -38.82 -0.19
N ILE A 580 13.45 -37.75 -0.96
CA ILE A 580 12.16 -37.06 -1.06
C ILE A 580 11.58 -37.38 -2.42
N THR A 581 10.37 -37.94 -2.44
CA THR A 581 9.65 -38.32 -3.66
C THR A 581 8.48 -37.37 -3.89
N TYR A 582 8.35 -36.84 -5.10
CA TYR A 582 7.22 -36.01 -5.50
C TYR A 582 6.66 -36.43 -6.85
N GLU A 583 5.36 -36.20 -7.03
CA GLU A 583 4.65 -36.42 -8.28
C GLU A 583 4.41 -35.09 -8.99
N LYS A 584 4.60 -35.07 -10.31
CA LYS A 584 4.29 -33.94 -11.19
C LYS A 584 3.84 -34.48 -12.54
N ASP A 585 2.70 -34.02 -13.04
CA ASP A 585 2.11 -34.44 -14.32
C ASP A 585 1.96 -35.98 -14.45
N GLY A 586 1.63 -36.66 -13.35
CA GLY A 586 1.49 -38.12 -13.28
C GLY A 586 2.81 -38.90 -13.34
N GLN A 587 3.96 -38.22 -13.29
CA GLN A 587 5.28 -38.81 -13.22
C GLN A 587 5.90 -38.63 -11.84
N GLU A 588 6.55 -39.68 -11.35
CA GLU A 588 7.28 -39.67 -10.08
C GLU A 588 8.73 -39.19 -10.27
N TYR A 589 9.19 -38.37 -9.33
CA TYR A 589 10.53 -37.79 -9.28
C TYR A 589 11.15 -38.00 -7.89
N HIS A 590 12.47 -38.15 -7.83
CA HIS A 590 13.20 -38.39 -6.59
C HIS A 590 14.33 -37.38 -6.39
N ILE A 591 14.43 -36.86 -5.17
CA ILE A 591 15.53 -36.02 -4.71
C ILE A 591 16.30 -36.80 -3.66
N THR A 592 17.51 -37.22 -3.99
CA THR A 592 18.35 -38.12 -3.16
C THR A 592 19.56 -37.41 -2.55
N ASP A 593 19.86 -36.19 -3.01
CA ASP A 593 21.04 -35.42 -2.62
C ASP A 593 20.72 -34.28 -1.65
N ALA A 594 19.45 -34.07 -1.28
CA ALA A 594 19.07 -33.13 -0.24
C ALA A 594 19.59 -33.54 1.15
N ASP A 595 19.88 -32.54 1.97
CA ASP A 595 20.29 -32.70 3.37
C ASP A 595 19.26 -32.16 4.36
N THR A 596 18.40 -31.23 3.93
CA THR A 596 17.42 -30.57 4.79
C THR A 596 16.04 -30.48 4.14
N LEU A 597 15.00 -30.82 4.89
CA LEU A 597 13.60 -30.59 4.54
C LEU A 597 12.96 -29.56 5.50
N ILE A 598 12.44 -28.48 4.94
CA ILE A 598 11.78 -27.40 5.68
C ILE A 598 10.27 -27.45 5.43
N PHE A 599 9.49 -27.53 6.50
CA PHE A 599 8.03 -27.43 6.44
C PHE A 599 7.58 -25.96 6.42
N ALA A 600 6.90 -25.57 5.34
CA ALA A 600 6.22 -24.29 5.18
C ALA A 600 4.76 -24.51 4.69
N VAL A 601 4.09 -25.52 5.26
CA VAL A 601 2.78 -26.03 4.83
C VAL A 601 1.59 -25.42 5.60
N GLY A 602 1.76 -24.20 6.10
CA GLY A 602 0.75 -23.45 6.85
C GLY A 602 0.80 -23.68 8.37
N TYR A 603 -0.20 -23.13 9.07
CA TYR A 603 -0.30 -23.15 10.53
C TYR A 603 -1.60 -23.81 11.01
N ALA A 604 -1.61 -24.23 12.28
CA ALA A 604 -2.78 -24.69 13.00
C ALA A 604 -3.06 -23.75 14.19
N PRO A 605 -4.34 -23.37 14.44
CA PRO A 605 -4.69 -22.54 15.60
C PRO A 605 -4.20 -23.15 16.91
N ASN A 606 -3.72 -22.30 17.83
CA ASN A 606 -3.28 -22.70 19.16
C ASN A 606 -4.24 -22.13 20.21
N LYS A 607 -5.26 -22.89 20.59
CA LYS A 607 -6.26 -22.48 21.60
C LYS A 607 -5.82 -22.92 23.00
N VAL A 608 -6.01 -22.07 24.00
CA VAL A 608 -6.01 -22.53 25.39
C VAL A 608 -7.17 -23.49 25.59
N GLU A 609 -6.95 -24.57 26.34
CA GLU A 609 -8.05 -25.47 26.71
C GLU A 609 -9.06 -24.68 27.56
N ASN A 610 -10.33 -24.73 27.18
CA ASN A 610 -11.37 -23.96 27.84
C ASN A 610 -12.68 -24.77 28.01
N THR A 611 -13.32 -24.57 29.15
CA THR A 611 -14.62 -25.13 29.55
C THR A 611 -15.67 -24.06 29.87
N GLU A 612 -15.39 -22.76 29.72
CA GLU A 612 -16.27 -21.65 30.13
C GLU A 612 -16.76 -20.77 28.96
N GLU A 613 -17.98 -20.24 29.06
CA GLU A 613 -18.65 -19.42 28.03
C GLU A 613 -18.07 -18.00 27.83
N ARG A 614 -17.17 -17.52 28.71
CA ARG A 614 -16.70 -16.10 28.75
C ARG A 614 -15.39 -15.82 28.00
N VAL A 615 -14.96 -16.73 27.13
CA VAL A 615 -13.69 -16.60 26.39
C VAL A 615 -13.94 -16.28 24.93
N HIS A 616 -13.42 -15.14 24.49
CA HIS A 616 -13.45 -14.68 23.10
C HIS A 616 -12.12 -15.04 22.42
N PHE A 617 -12.15 -15.85 21.37
CA PHE A 617 -10.96 -16.19 20.59
C PHE A 617 -10.79 -15.23 19.41
N ILE A 618 -9.60 -14.65 19.24
CA ILE A 618 -9.30 -13.71 18.14
C ILE A 618 -7.96 -13.99 17.47
N GLY A 619 -7.84 -13.54 16.22
CA GLY A 619 -6.63 -13.74 15.42
C GLY A 619 -6.37 -15.22 15.11
N ASP A 620 -5.09 -15.59 14.96
CA ASP A 620 -4.72 -16.90 14.43
C ASP A 620 -5.12 -18.08 15.36
N CYS A 621 -5.37 -17.85 16.65
CA CYS A 621 -5.86 -18.92 17.54
C CYS A 621 -7.33 -19.25 17.32
N ASP A 622 -8.12 -18.35 16.74
CA ASP A 622 -9.45 -18.69 16.26
C ASP A 622 -9.40 -19.21 14.82
N LYS A 623 -8.89 -18.36 13.93
CA LYS A 623 -8.79 -18.63 12.49
C LYS A 623 -7.50 -18.05 11.95
N VAL A 624 -6.59 -18.93 11.53
CA VAL A 624 -5.33 -18.55 10.88
C VAL A 624 -5.60 -17.63 9.70
N GLY A 625 -4.93 -16.49 9.68
CA GLY A 625 -5.12 -15.46 8.68
C GLY A 625 -3.86 -14.64 8.44
N THR A 626 -4.07 -13.41 7.97
CA THR A 626 -3.02 -12.43 7.75
C THR A 626 -2.87 -11.49 8.95
N LEU A 627 -1.79 -10.71 8.98
CA LEU A 627 -1.62 -9.64 9.97
C LEU A 627 -2.82 -8.68 10.02
N LYS A 628 -3.43 -8.39 8.85
CA LYS A 628 -4.62 -7.53 8.78
C LYS A 628 -5.78 -8.17 9.54
N ASP A 629 -6.01 -9.48 9.32
CA ASP A 629 -7.11 -10.20 9.95
C ASP A 629 -6.93 -10.24 11.47
N ALA A 630 -5.69 -10.43 11.94
CA ALA A 630 -5.36 -10.40 13.37
C ALA A 630 -5.65 -9.04 14.03
N ILE A 631 -5.16 -7.94 13.44
CA ILE A 631 -5.38 -6.59 13.98
C ILE A 631 -6.88 -6.22 13.89
N ALA A 632 -7.54 -6.50 12.76
CA ALA A 632 -8.96 -6.20 12.59
C ALA A 632 -9.86 -6.99 13.56
N ALA A 633 -9.55 -8.28 13.82
CA ALA A 633 -10.29 -9.08 14.79
C ALA A 633 -10.14 -8.52 16.22
N GLY A 634 -8.93 -8.11 16.60
CA GLY A 634 -8.69 -7.49 17.91
C GLY A 634 -9.40 -6.14 18.07
N HIS A 635 -9.36 -5.31 17.03
CA HIS A 635 -10.05 -4.03 17.01
C HIS A 635 -11.57 -4.21 17.14
N LYS A 636 -12.16 -5.02 16.26
CA LYS A 636 -13.60 -5.25 16.20
C LYS A 636 -14.15 -5.82 17.51
N LEU A 637 -13.52 -6.88 18.05
CA LEU A 637 -13.99 -7.45 19.32
C LEU A 637 -13.96 -6.40 20.43
N ALA A 638 -12.88 -5.62 20.52
CA ALA A 638 -12.77 -4.60 21.55
C ALA A 638 -13.80 -3.47 21.39
N GLU A 639 -14.24 -3.13 20.18
CA GLU A 639 -15.36 -2.20 19.95
C GLU A 639 -16.73 -2.74 20.42
N GLU A 640 -16.85 -4.06 20.56
CA GLU A 640 -18.07 -4.74 21.00
C GLU A 640 -18.08 -5.05 22.51
N LEU A 641 -16.92 -4.93 23.19
CA LEU A 641 -16.80 -5.07 24.65
C LEU A 641 -17.47 -3.91 25.39
#